data_AF-A0A842XMR8-F1
#
_entry.id   AF-A0A842XMR8-F1
#
_cell.length_a   1.000
_cell.length_b   1.000
_cell.length_c   1.000
_cell.angle_alpha   90.00
_cell.angle_beta   90.00
_cell.angle_gamma   90.00
#
_symmetry.space_group_name_H-M   'P 1'
#
loop_
_entity.id
_entity.type
_entity.pdbx_description
1 polymer ?
#
loop_
_entity_poly.entity_id
_entity_poly.type
_entity_poly.pdbx_seq_one_letter_code
_entity_poly.pdbx_strand_id
1 'polypeptide(L)'
;MTGDRGTKDKKERIGVYVCHCGTNIGGTVDCKLVTDYAGTLDDVVVSRDNIYTCSEPGQNQIAEDIKKHGLTKVVVASCSPKMHEKTFRKTLQDAGLNPYVLEVINLREQCSWVHKDKAEATKKAKDLVRGGVSRAAHLEGLNPKEIELSKDVLVIGGGIAGISSALQLANSGYQVHLIERNPSIGGRMAQLSKTFPTLDCAPCILSPRMVDIASHPRIALYTRSEVISVSGSPGNYSVRVRVAPRGVDLKKCIGCAKCEKVCPVKVPDEFEEGLYERKAIYKPFPQAVPAAYVVDFDNCKECGACEKVCSAHAIDLDEKERFEDLEVGAVVIATGFDLFDVRKLGEYDTSIPDVITATQMERLMINECGAGMVLKRKTDGNRVKKVALVLCAGSRTRKVGMPYCSKICCNYAIKQAVILRKTFPYMQVYIYYIDIRSAGRGFEEFYVRSQEEFNVKYMHGRVSDIQKGKNGIMVRAEDVTLGEVIENEFDMVVLCTSMMPSEGTDTLARTLKVPLGEDGFVSEKHPKLDPVSSHRSGIFAAGAILGPKDVRDSVVDGRSAAAHVIEFLGSGKMLLDPVKALIVDASRCIQCGACELICPVHAITVSDMPLIDQIACIGCGACVSECPTHVFDLAHYTDAQVDAEVRGLLAEPSEDVRIVGFFGDILAYVAADSAGTARMEYPTTLRILRVPSAARVARREILLTFANGADGVMLSDEEGGEVAEIVERRVKALIPELDQLGIGKERLTFVPMLLPIYKVLPKFVDTFDKKIKQLGRLSKEARKNALEAAEEQYNPVFKKRPE
;
A
#
# COMPACT_ATOMS: atom_id res chain seq x y z
N MET A 1 17.90 28.33 12.45
CA MET A 1 18.89 29.26 11.90
C MET A 1 18.14 30.26 11.04
N THR A 2 18.04 31.47 11.55
CA THR A 2 17.36 32.61 10.94
C THR A 2 18.15 33.06 9.72
N GLY A 3 17.74 32.58 8.54
CA GLY A 3 18.22 33.06 7.25
C GLY A 3 17.69 34.47 7.05
N ASP A 4 18.60 35.42 7.16
CA ASP A 4 18.49 36.81 6.74
C ASP A 4 17.69 36.90 5.43
N ARG A 5 16.53 37.59 5.45
CA ARG A 5 15.81 37.97 4.22
C ARG A 5 16.60 39.10 3.57
N GLY A 6 17.74 38.72 2.99
CA GLY A 6 18.61 39.60 2.23
C GLY A 6 17.84 40.28 1.12
N THR A 7 18.04 41.58 1.02
CA THR A 7 17.67 42.43 -0.09
C THR A 7 18.00 41.77 -1.44
N LYS A 8 17.10 41.97 -2.41
CA LYS A 8 17.13 41.40 -3.76
C LYS A 8 18.22 42.04 -4.63
N ASP A 9 19.47 42.01 -4.19
CA ASP A 9 20.61 42.72 -4.80
C ASP A 9 21.45 41.87 -5.77
N LYS A 10 21.10 40.60 -6.02
CA LYS A 10 21.74 39.79 -7.07
C LYS A 10 20.74 39.34 -8.13
N LYS A 11 20.96 39.80 -9.35
CA LYS A 11 20.27 39.32 -10.56
C LYS A 11 20.59 37.84 -10.76
N GLU A 12 19.57 37.00 -10.87
CA GLU A 12 19.73 35.56 -11.12
C GLU A 12 20.33 35.32 -12.52
N ARG A 13 20.97 34.16 -12.71
CA ARG A 13 21.64 33.79 -13.96
C ARG A 13 21.16 32.42 -14.40
N ILE A 14 20.13 32.41 -15.23
CA ILE A 14 19.40 31.21 -15.63
C ILE A 14 19.94 30.70 -16.97
N GLY A 15 20.27 29.41 -17.04
CA GLY A 15 20.52 28.70 -18.30
C GLY A 15 19.31 27.88 -18.73
N VAL A 16 18.84 28.06 -19.97
CA VAL A 16 17.68 27.33 -20.52
C VAL A 16 18.11 26.38 -21.63
N TYR A 17 17.74 25.10 -21.51
CA TYR A 17 18.10 24.05 -22.46
C TYR A 17 16.85 23.38 -23.03
N VAL A 18 16.63 23.52 -24.34
CA VAL A 18 15.46 22.97 -25.05
C VAL A 18 15.86 21.72 -25.83
N CYS A 19 15.31 20.57 -25.43
CA CYS A 19 15.61 19.29 -26.06
C CYS A 19 14.73 19.06 -27.29
N HIS A 20 15.31 18.58 -28.40
CA HIS A 20 14.52 18.13 -29.55
C HIS A 20 14.01 16.69 -29.36
N CYS A 21 14.73 15.89 -28.58
CA CYS A 21 14.49 14.45 -28.39
C CYS A 21 14.37 13.71 -29.74
N GLY A 22 15.30 14.00 -30.66
CA GLY A 22 15.18 13.64 -32.07
C GLY A 22 13.96 14.33 -32.69
N THR A 23 12.99 13.55 -33.18
CA THR A 23 11.72 14.06 -33.71
C THR A 23 10.59 14.05 -32.69
N ASN A 24 10.81 13.54 -31.47
CA ASN A 24 9.74 13.42 -30.48
C ASN A 24 9.22 14.77 -29.99
N ILE A 25 10.11 15.76 -29.80
CA ILE A 25 9.74 17.15 -29.49
C ILE A 25 9.88 17.99 -30.76
N GLY A 26 11.03 17.94 -31.44
CA GLY A 26 11.33 18.75 -32.62
C GLY A 26 10.41 18.54 -33.83
N GLY A 27 9.70 17.40 -33.88
CA GLY A 27 8.69 17.13 -34.91
C GLY A 27 7.43 17.99 -34.77
N THR A 28 7.01 18.30 -33.54
CA THR A 28 5.75 19.00 -33.23
C THR A 28 5.98 20.38 -32.60
N VAL A 29 7.14 20.64 -32.00
CA VAL A 29 7.49 21.92 -31.38
C VAL A 29 8.69 22.50 -32.11
N ASP A 30 8.61 23.77 -32.52
CA ASP A 30 9.76 24.50 -33.03
C ASP A 30 10.72 24.85 -31.88
N CYS A 31 11.63 23.92 -31.59
CA CYS A 31 12.56 24.01 -30.47
C CYS A 31 13.50 25.22 -30.59
N LYS A 32 13.86 25.62 -31.82
CA LYS A 32 14.71 26.78 -32.05
C LYS A 32 13.97 28.06 -31.72
N LEU A 33 12.72 28.19 -32.17
CA LEU A 33 11.88 29.34 -31.84
C LEU A 33 11.58 29.43 -30.34
N VAL A 34 11.41 28.30 -29.65
CA VAL A 34 11.26 28.27 -28.18
C VAL A 34 12.55 28.71 -27.48
N THR A 35 13.71 28.30 -28.01
CA THR A 35 15.04 28.68 -27.45
C THR A 35 15.34 30.16 -27.62
N ASP A 36 15.07 30.70 -28.80
CA ASP A 36 15.25 32.12 -29.09
C ASP A 36 14.33 32.97 -28.22
N TYR A 37 13.09 32.52 -28.05
CA TYR A 37 12.13 33.13 -27.13
C TYR A 37 12.60 33.06 -25.67
N ALA A 38 13.11 31.91 -25.21
CA ALA A 38 13.63 31.77 -23.85
C ALA A 38 14.77 32.76 -23.57
N GLY A 39 15.60 33.05 -24.58
CA GLY A 39 16.70 34.02 -24.48
C GLY A 39 16.25 35.48 -24.29
N THR A 40 14.98 35.80 -24.50
CA THR A 40 14.43 37.15 -24.26
C THR A 40 13.82 37.32 -22.86
N LEU A 41 13.75 36.24 -22.07
CA LEU A 41 13.15 36.28 -20.74
C LEU A 41 14.13 36.86 -19.71
N ASP A 42 13.57 37.48 -18.66
CA ASP A 42 14.36 38.03 -17.56
C ASP A 42 15.27 36.96 -16.92
N ASP A 43 16.46 37.39 -16.52
CA ASP A 43 17.49 36.58 -15.86
C ASP A 43 18.09 35.42 -16.70
N VAL A 44 17.60 35.18 -17.92
CA VAL A 44 18.20 34.20 -18.84
C VAL A 44 19.48 34.75 -19.47
N VAL A 45 20.61 34.10 -19.18
CA VAL A 45 21.93 34.51 -19.69
C VAL A 45 22.46 33.61 -20.81
N VAL A 46 21.91 32.41 -20.94
CA VAL A 46 22.20 31.47 -22.02
C VAL A 46 20.96 30.64 -22.31
N SER A 47 20.59 30.53 -23.58
CA SER A 47 19.58 29.58 -24.06
C SER A 47 20.15 28.75 -25.20
N ARG A 48 19.96 27.42 -25.15
CA ARG A 48 20.44 26.50 -26.18
C ARG A 48 19.40 25.44 -26.48
N ASP A 49 19.37 24.99 -27.73
CA ASP A 49 18.73 23.75 -28.12
C ASP A 49 19.75 22.69 -28.55
N ASN A 50 19.44 21.43 -28.27
CA ASN A 50 20.22 20.29 -28.73
C ASN A 50 19.34 19.05 -28.95
N ILE A 51 19.87 18.06 -29.67
CA ILE A 51 19.09 16.88 -30.07
C ILE A 51 18.70 16.03 -28.85
N TYR A 52 19.64 15.77 -27.95
CA TYR A 52 19.45 14.93 -26.77
C TYR A 52 20.10 15.53 -25.53
N THR A 53 19.34 16.33 -24.76
CA THR A 53 19.89 17.01 -23.58
C THR A 53 20.32 16.04 -22.47
N CYS A 54 19.66 14.88 -22.36
CA CYS A 54 20.04 13.84 -21.39
C CYS A 54 21.27 13.02 -21.80
N SER A 55 21.74 13.14 -23.04
CA SER A 55 22.98 12.46 -23.48
C SER A 55 24.20 13.08 -22.82
N GLU A 56 25.31 12.35 -22.77
CA GLU A 56 26.58 12.85 -22.23
C GLU A 56 27.02 14.20 -22.85
N PRO A 57 26.98 14.41 -24.19
CA PRO A 57 27.24 15.73 -24.76
C PRO A 57 26.31 16.83 -24.25
N GLY A 58 25.02 16.53 -24.07
CA GLY A 58 24.04 17.48 -23.55
C GLY A 58 24.29 17.85 -22.09
N GLN A 59 24.61 16.85 -21.26
CA GLN A 59 24.98 17.06 -19.86
C GLN A 59 26.28 17.85 -19.72
N ASN A 60 27.30 17.53 -20.53
CA ASN A 60 28.56 18.27 -20.56
C ASN A 60 28.35 19.73 -20.97
N GLN A 61 27.49 20.00 -21.95
CA GLN A 61 27.14 21.37 -22.34
C GLN A 61 26.51 22.17 -21.18
N ILE A 62 25.60 21.56 -20.42
CA ILE A 62 25.04 22.19 -19.21
C ILE A 62 26.15 22.46 -18.19
N ALA A 63 26.99 21.47 -17.89
CA ALA A 63 28.05 21.59 -16.89
C ALA A 63 29.11 22.66 -17.26
N GLU A 64 29.47 22.75 -18.54
CA GLU A 64 30.38 23.76 -19.07
C GLU A 64 29.78 25.16 -18.96
N ASP A 65 28.53 25.33 -19.37
CA ASP A 65 27.84 26.62 -19.30
C ASP A 65 27.63 27.08 -17.85
N ILE A 66 27.34 26.18 -16.91
CA ILE A 66 27.27 26.49 -15.47
C ILE A 66 28.54 27.22 -15.02
N LYS A 67 29.71 26.70 -15.40
CA LYS A 67 31.01 27.28 -15.05
C LYS A 67 31.31 28.55 -15.86
N LYS A 68 31.12 28.49 -17.18
CA LYS A 68 31.48 29.57 -18.12
C LYS A 68 30.63 30.82 -17.93
N HIS A 69 29.34 30.65 -17.71
CA HIS A 69 28.38 31.75 -17.57
C HIS A 69 28.03 32.03 -16.10
N GLY A 70 28.60 31.29 -15.14
CA GLY A 70 28.31 31.46 -13.71
C GLY A 70 26.82 31.31 -13.42
N LEU A 71 26.20 30.25 -13.92
CA LEU A 71 24.76 30.04 -13.79
C LEU A 71 24.39 29.77 -12.34
N THR A 72 23.31 30.39 -11.87
CA THR A 72 22.75 30.19 -10.53
C THR A 72 21.55 29.25 -10.55
N LYS A 73 20.86 29.12 -11.69
CA LYS A 73 19.70 28.23 -11.92
C LYS A 73 19.80 27.57 -13.29
N VAL A 74 19.16 26.41 -13.45
CA VAL A 74 19.06 25.72 -14.74
C VAL A 74 17.62 25.30 -15.01
N VAL A 75 17.15 25.56 -16.23
CA VAL A 75 15.85 25.12 -16.74
C VAL A 75 16.10 24.15 -17.90
N VAL A 76 15.53 22.95 -17.82
CA VAL A 76 15.60 21.96 -18.89
C VAL A 76 14.20 21.68 -19.44
N ALA A 77 13.93 22.16 -20.65
CA ALA A 77 12.66 21.95 -21.34
C ALA A 77 12.76 20.71 -22.24
N SER A 78 12.27 19.57 -21.75
CA SER A 78 12.50 18.26 -22.36
C SER A 78 11.35 17.27 -22.09
N CYS A 79 11.66 16.07 -21.60
CA CYS A 79 10.70 15.05 -21.19
C CYS A 79 10.30 15.22 -19.72
N SER A 80 9.38 14.37 -19.26
CA SER A 80 8.89 14.36 -17.90
C SER A 80 10.00 14.38 -16.83
N PRO A 81 9.84 15.19 -15.76
CA PRO A 81 10.71 15.10 -14.58
C PRO A 81 10.71 13.69 -13.95
N LYS A 82 9.63 12.92 -14.10
CA LYS A 82 9.57 11.52 -13.62
C LYS A 82 10.62 10.62 -14.26
N MET A 83 11.16 11.01 -15.41
CA MET A 83 12.16 10.24 -16.14
C MET A 83 13.58 10.72 -15.86
N HIS A 84 13.87 12.01 -16.05
CA HIS A 84 15.25 12.54 -16.08
C HIS A 84 15.55 13.63 -15.05
N GLU A 85 14.64 13.99 -14.14
CA GLU A 85 14.94 14.99 -13.11
C GLU A 85 16.16 14.58 -12.27
N LYS A 86 16.23 13.33 -11.81
CA LYS A 86 17.40 12.81 -11.07
C LYS A 86 18.70 12.88 -11.88
N THR A 87 18.63 12.62 -13.19
CA THR A 87 19.77 12.72 -14.09
C THR A 87 20.31 14.15 -14.13
N PHE A 88 19.44 15.13 -14.38
CA PHE A 88 19.86 16.54 -14.45
C PHE A 88 20.27 17.10 -13.08
N ARG A 89 19.61 16.68 -11.99
CA ARG A 89 20.05 17.01 -10.62
C ARG A 89 21.49 16.54 -10.39
N LYS A 90 21.83 15.34 -10.85
CA LYS A 90 23.20 14.80 -10.78
C LYS A 90 24.17 15.62 -11.63
N THR A 91 23.80 16.00 -12.85
CA THR A 91 24.60 16.88 -13.71
C THR A 91 24.92 18.22 -13.03
N LEU A 92 23.92 18.88 -12.42
CA LEU A 92 24.12 20.12 -11.68
C LEU A 92 25.07 19.92 -10.50
N GLN A 93 24.83 18.85 -9.72
CA GLN A 93 25.66 18.51 -8.56
C GLN A 93 27.13 18.31 -8.96
N ASP A 94 27.39 17.57 -10.03
CA ASP A 94 28.75 17.30 -10.53
C ASP A 94 29.41 18.56 -11.11
N ALA A 95 28.61 19.53 -11.58
CA ALA A 95 29.06 20.85 -12.00
C ALA A 95 29.28 21.84 -10.83
N GLY A 96 28.94 21.46 -9.59
CA GLY A 96 29.08 22.30 -8.40
C GLY A 96 27.87 23.19 -8.09
N LEU A 97 26.73 22.97 -8.76
CA LEU A 97 25.49 23.70 -8.53
C LEU A 97 24.53 22.85 -7.67
N ASN A 98 23.72 23.49 -6.81
CA ASN A 98 22.78 22.75 -5.97
C ASN A 98 21.73 22.02 -6.84
N PRO A 99 21.39 20.75 -6.57
CA PRO A 99 20.45 20.00 -7.41
C PRO A 99 19.01 20.54 -7.39
N TYR A 100 18.61 21.30 -6.37
CA TYR A 100 17.24 21.83 -6.23
C TYR A 100 17.05 23.23 -6.82
N VAL A 101 18.07 23.77 -7.52
CA VAL A 101 17.90 24.95 -8.38
C VAL A 101 17.70 24.58 -9.86
N LEU A 102 17.26 23.33 -10.09
CA LEU A 102 16.83 22.81 -11.38
C LEU A 102 15.31 22.94 -11.52
N GLU A 103 14.88 23.37 -12.69
CA GLU A 103 13.50 23.24 -13.15
C GLU A 103 13.43 22.37 -14.42
N VAL A 104 12.52 21.39 -14.46
CA VAL A 104 12.33 20.54 -15.64
C VAL A 104 10.94 20.76 -16.22
N ILE A 105 10.89 21.25 -17.46
CA ILE A 105 9.65 21.57 -18.16
C ILE A 105 9.32 20.46 -19.16
N ASN A 106 8.14 19.87 -19.01
CA ASN A 106 7.70 18.74 -19.80
C ASN A 106 7.11 19.20 -21.14
N LEU A 107 7.96 19.25 -22.16
CA LEU A 107 7.58 19.56 -23.54
C LEU A 107 7.29 18.33 -24.39
N ARG A 108 7.51 17.12 -23.87
CA ARG A 108 7.31 15.87 -24.62
C ARG A 108 5.96 15.24 -24.31
N GLU A 109 5.83 14.59 -23.16
CA GLU A 109 4.62 13.88 -22.77
C GLU A 109 3.41 14.81 -22.66
N GLN A 110 3.60 16.06 -22.20
CA GLN A 110 2.49 16.99 -21.95
C GLN A 110 2.35 18.11 -22.99
N CYS A 111 3.14 18.06 -24.07
CA CYS A 111 3.05 18.99 -25.18
C CYS A 111 3.21 18.30 -26.55
N SER A 112 4.42 17.95 -26.98
CA SER A 112 4.65 17.49 -28.35
C SER A 112 3.94 16.19 -28.72
N TRP A 113 3.71 15.30 -27.75
CA TRP A 113 3.09 13.98 -27.97
C TRP A 113 1.56 13.98 -27.90
N VAL A 114 0.97 15.05 -27.39
CA VAL A 114 -0.48 15.19 -27.18
C VAL A 114 -1.11 16.21 -28.13
N HIS A 115 -0.30 16.85 -28.98
CA HIS A 115 -0.73 17.85 -29.96
C HIS A 115 -0.22 17.49 -31.35
N LYS A 116 -0.97 17.90 -32.37
CA LYS A 116 -0.59 17.73 -33.78
C LYS A 116 -0.24 19.05 -34.46
N ASP A 117 -0.93 20.13 -34.09
CA ASP A 117 -0.67 21.45 -34.64
C ASP A 117 0.64 22.01 -34.09
N LYS A 118 1.61 22.21 -34.99
CA LYS A 118 2.95 22.67 -34.63
C LYS A 118 2.96 24.11 -34.10
N ALA A 119 2.10 24.99 -34.62
CA ALA A 119 2.05 26.37 -34.18
C ALA A 119 1.47 26.46 -32.76
N GLU A 120 0.36 25.75 -32.50
CA GLU A 120 -0.27 25.73 -31.18
C GLU A 120 0.59 25.01 -30.13
N ALA A 121 1.22 23.89 -30.50
CA ALA A 121 2.15 23.19 -29.61
C ALA A 121 3.37 24.07 -29.28
N THR A 122 3.89 24.83 -30.25
CA THR A 122 5.01 25.77 -30.03
C THR A 122 4.59 26.93 -29.13
N LYS A 123 3.39 27.47 -29.30
CA LYS A 123 2.84 28.51 -28.42
C LYS A 123 2.68 27.99 -26.98
N LYS A 124 2.12 26.80 -26.81
CA LYS A 124 2.05 26.13 -25.50
C LYS A 124 3.44 25.92 -24.90
N ALA A 125 4.41 25.48 -25.69
CA ALA A 125 5.78 25.27 -25.21
C ALA A 125 6.43 26.57 -24.72
N LYS A 126 6.22 27.71 -25.40
CA LYS A 126 6.69 29.03 -24.94
C LYS A 126 6.08 29.42 -23.59
N ASP A 127 4.77 29.22 -23.43
CA ASP A 127 4.10 29.50 -22.16
C ASP A 127 4.69 28.65 -21.02
N LEU A 128 4.86 27.35 -21.24
CA LEU A 128 5.42 26.42 -20.25
C LEU A 128 6.86 26.78 -19.88
N VAL A 129 7.70 27.14 -20.87
CA VAL A 129 9.08 27.59 -20.63
C VAL A 129 9.10 28.91 -19.86
N ARG A 130 8.23 29.87 -20.22
CA ARG A 130 8.13 31.15 -19.49
C ARG A 130 7.72 30.94 -18.03
N GLY A 131 6.70 30.12 -17.79
CA GLY A 131 6.30 29.71 -16.42
C GLY A 131 7.46 29.08 -15.65
N GLY A 132 8.14 28.12 -16.27
CA GLY A 132 9.31 27.45 -15.68
C GLY A 132 10.46 28.39 -15.33
N VAL A 133 10.81 29.30 -16.24
CA VAL A 133 11.85 30.32 -16.01
C VAL A 133 11.46 31.26 -14.87
N SER A 134 10.20 31.72 -14.85
CA SER A 134 9.68 32.55 -13.76
C SER A 134 9.76 31.83 -12.42
N ARG A 135 9.41 30.54 -12.35
CA ARG A 135 9.58 29.72 -11.13
C ARG A 135 11.05 29.55 -10.74
N ALA A 136 11.91 29.26 -11.72
CA ALA A 136 13.33 29.01 -11.50
C ALA A 136 14.05 30.19 -10.83
N ALA A 137 13.65 31.43 -11.15
CA ALA A 137 14.17 32.64 -10.51
C ALA A 137 13.94 32.67 -8.98
N HIS A 138 12.96 31.91 -8.47
CA HIS A 138 12.62 31.81 -7.05
C HIS A 138 13.08 30.50 -6.40
N LEU A 139 13.72 29.59 -7.13
CA LEU A 139 14.21 28.33 -6.56
C LEU A 139 15.37 28.58 -5.60
N GLU A 140 15.34 27.92 -4.45
CA GLU A 140 16.42 27.99 -3.47
C GLU A 140 17.19 26.66 -3.43
N GLY A 141 18.48 26.75 -3.10
CA GLY A 141 19.28 25.55 -2.92
C GLY A 141 18.82 24.79 -1.68
N LEU A 142 18.47 23.51 -1.85
CA LEU A 142 18.09 22.64 -0.74
C LEU A 142 19.15 21.59 -0.48
N ASN A 143 19.38 21.29 0.79
CA ASN A 143 20.32 20.25 1.21
C ASN A 143 19.52 19.16 1.92
N PRO A 144 19.49 17.93 1.37
CA PRO A 144 18.94 16.78 2.07
C PRO A 144 19.61 16.65 3.44
N LYS A 145 18.81 16.38 4.47
CA LYS A 145 19.34 16.12 5.82
C LYS A 145 19.55 14.63 5.97
N GLU A 146 20.71 14.24 6.47
CA GLU A 146 20.93 12.87 6.91
C GLU A 146 20.22 12.67 8.24
N ILE A 147 19.39 11.62 8.31
CA ILE A 147 18.73 11.18 9.53
C ILE A 147 19.20 9.78 9.88
N GLU A 148 19.34 9.53 11.18
CA GLU A 148 19.57 8.18 11.68
C GLU A 148 18.25 7.40 11.69
N LEU A 149 18.34 6.12 11.33
CA LEU A 149 17.23 5.18 11.38
C LEU A 149 17.54 4.13 12.43
N SER A 150 16.52 3.71 13.17
CA SER A 150 16.60 2.49 13.97
C SER A 150 16.87 1.29 13.07
N LYS A 151 17.78 0.40 13.52
CA LYS A 151 18.06 -0.87 12.84
C LYS A 151 17.23 -2.03 13.40
N ASP A 152 16.35 -1.76 14.35
CA ASP A 152 15.42 -2.74 14.86
C ASP A 152 14.24 -2.87 13.89
N VAL A 153 13.73 -4.08 13.73
CA VAL A 153 12.63 -4.38 12.80
C VAL A 153 11.53 -5.09 13.55
N LEU A 154 10.30 -4.64 13.35
CA LEU A 154 9.12 -5.34 13.86
C LEU A 154 8.58 -6.29 12.79
N VAL A 155 8.31 -7.53 13.15
CA VAL A 155 7.57 -8.49 12.31
C VAL A 155 6.29 -8.87 13.04
N ILE A 156 5.14 -8.66 12.41
CA ILE A 156 3.81 -8.91 12.99
C ILE A 156 3.20 -10.15 12.35
N GLY A 157 3.17 -11.25 13.09
CA GLY A 157 2.65 -12.55 12.67
C GLY A 157 3.76 -13.60 12.54
N GLY A 158 3.68 -14.65 13.35
CA GLY A 158 4.61 -15.77 13.41
C GLY A 158 4.27 -16.94 12.48
N GLY A 159 3.56 -16.68 11.37
CA GLY A 159 3.38 -17.68 10.30
C GLY A 159 4.64 -17.88 9.47
N ILE A 160 4.62 -18.79 8.49
CA ILE A 160 5.80 -19.11 7.66
C ILE A 160 6.40 -17.89 6.95
N ALA A 161 5.57 -16.92 6.54
CA ALA A 161 6.04 -15.67 5.94
C ALA A 161 6.84 -14.82 6.94
N GLY A 162 6.27 -14.55 8.12
CA GLY A 162 6.93 -13.77 9.17
C GLY A 162 8.16 -14.47 9.74
N ILE A 163 8.12 -15.80 9.92
CA ILE A 163 9.30 -16.60 10.28
C ILE A 163 10.41 -16.43 9.23
N SER A 164 10.06 -16.49 7.95
CA SER A 164 11.04 -16.33 6.85
C SER A 164 11.64 -14.91 6.82
N SER A 165 10.82 -13.87 7.02
CA SER A 165 11.28 -12.49 7.12
C SER A 165 12.20 -12.29 8.33
N ALA A 166 11.77 -12.72 9.51
CA ALA A 166 12.51 -12.55 10.75
C ALA A 166 13.88 -13.24 10.70
N LEU A 167 13.95 -14.48 10.22
CA LEU A 167 15.22 -15.20 10.06
C LEU A 167 16.13 -14.49 9.05
N GLN A 168 15.59 -14.04 7.91
CA GLN A 168 16.41 -13.37 6.89
C GLN A 168 16.99 -12.05 7.42
N LEU A 169 16.18 -11.24 8.11
CA LEU A 169 16.60 -9.98 8.72
C LEU A 169 17.66 -10.19 9.80
N ALA A 170 17.41 -11.14 10.70
CA ALA A 170 18.29 -11.39 11.83
C ALA A 170 19.65 -11.98 11.40
N ASN A 171 19.65 -12.83 10.36
CA ASN A 171 20.87 -13.33 9.72
C ASN A 171 21.63 -12.22 8.98
N SER A 172 20.93 -11.20 8.47
CA SER A 172 21.53 -9.99 7.88
C SER A 172 22.00 -8.97 8.92
N GLY A 173 21.91 -9.27 10.21
CA GLY A 173 22.47 -8.44 11.29
C GLY A 173 21.49 -7.49 11.97
N TYR A 174 20.20 -7.51 11.61
CA TYR A 174 19.17 -6.66 12.20
C TYR A 174 18.64 -7.26 13.50
N GLN A 175 18.29 -6.42 14.47
CA GLN A 175 17.53 -6.86 15.64
C GLN A 175 16.06 -6.96 15.26
N VAL A 176 15.41 -8.08 15.57
CA VAL A 176 14.02 -8.34 15.18
C VAL A 176 13.15 -8.56 16.40
N HIS A 177 12.02 -7.86 16.44
CA HIS A 177 10.93 -8.11 17.39
C HIS A 177 9.81 -8.83 16.63
N LEU A 178 9.58 -10.10 16.93
CA LEU A 178 8.54 -10.92 16.29
C LEU A 178 7.32 -11.03 17.21
N ILE A 179 6.21 -10.43 16.79
CA ILE A 179 4.95 -10.40 17.52
C ILE A 179 4.00 -11.47 16.99
N GLU A 180 3.50 -12.34 17.87
CA GLU A 180 2.52 -13.38 17.54
C GLU A 180 1.35 -13.33 18.52
N ARG A 181 0.13 -13.22 17.97
CA ARG A 181 -1.10 -13.13 18.76
C ARG A 181 -1.38 -14.43 19.52
N ASN A 182 -1.06 -15.58 18.93
CA ASN A 182 -1.32 -16.88 19.52
C ASN A 182 -0.22 -17.27 20.53
N PRO A 183 -0.44 -18.30 21.36
CA PRO A 183 0.57 -18.77 22.31
C PRO A 183 1.78 -19.46 21.67
N SER A 184 1.75 -19.70 20.35
CA SER A 184 2.83 -20.31 19.56
C SER A 184 2.92 -19.71 18.16
N ILE A 185 4.13 -19.62 17.62
CA ILE A 185 4.37 -19.38 16.19
C ILE A 185 4.07 -20.66 15.37
N GLY A 186 4.06 -20.52 14.05
CA GLY A 186 3.83 -21.58 13.05
C GLY A 186 2.64 -21.30 12.14
N GLY A 187 1.64 -20.58 12.63
CA GLY A 187 0.41 -20.23 11.90
C GLY A 187 -0.34 -21.44 11.34
N ARG A 188 -1.15 -21.22 10.30
CA ARG A 188 -1.94 -22.28 9.62
C ARG A 188 -1.08 -23.44 9.10
N MET A 189 0.19 -23.20 8.77
CA MET A 189 1.08 -24.26 8.28
C MET A 189 1.35 -25.34 9.34
N ALA A 190 1.35 -24.98 10.64
CA ALA A 190 1.49 -25.95 11.72
C ALA A 190 0.29 -26.91 11.83
N GLN A 191 -0.88 -26.51 11.32
CA GLN A 191 -2.08 -27.35 11.31
C GLN A 191 -2.05 -28.40 10.18
N LEU A 192 -1.16 -28.27 9.21
CA LEU A 192 -1.13 -29.15 8.02
C LEU A 192 -0.44 -30.48 8.30
N SER A 193 -0.94 -31.55 7.69
CA SER A 193 -0.30 -32.87 7.71
C SER A 193 0.93 -32.89 6.79
N LYS A 194 0.70 -32.56 5.52
CA LYS A 194 1.68 -32.53 4.43
C LYS A 194 1.56 -31.23 3.61
N THR A 195 2.58 -30.90 2.83
CA THR A 195 2.56 -29.78 1.87
C THR A 195 2.60 -30.26 0.42
N PHE A 196 1.78 -29.68 -0.45
CA PHE A 196 1.84 -29.93 -1.90
C PHE A 196 2.97 -29.11 -2.56
N PRO A 197 3.45 -29.51 -3.75
CA PRO A 197 3.16 -30.78 -4.46
C PRO A 197 4.05 -31.95 -3.98
N THR A 198 5.04 -31.70 -3.13
CA THR A 198 6.08 -32.68 -2.75
C THR A 198 5.60 -33.75 -1.77
N LEU A 199 4.52 -33.50 -1.04
CA LEU A 199 4.01 -34.33 0.07
C LEU A 199 4.98 -34.45 1.25
N ASP A 200 5.85 -33.44 1.42
CA ASP A 200 6.68 -33.32 2.62
C ASP A 200 5.82 -33.18 3.87
N CYS A 201 6.32 -33.71 4.98
CA CYS A 201 5.71 -33.51 6.29
C CYS A 201 5.80 -32.03 6.67
N ALA A 202 4.67 -31.36 6.90
CA ALA A 202 4.69 -29.92 7.19
C ALA A 202 5.46 -29.60 8.49
N PRO A 203 5.28 -30.35 9.61
CA PRO A 203 6.12 -30.21 10.78
C PRO A 203 7.62 -30.37 10.51
N CYS A 204 8.04 -31.27 9.60
CA CYS A 204 9.47 -31.50 9.35
C CYS A 204 10.16 -30.29 8.71
N ILE A 205 9.44 -29.48 7.93
CA ILE A 205 9.99 -28.29 7.27
C ILE A 205 9.72 -26.99 8.04
N LEU A 206 8.69 -26.97 8.90
CA LEU A 206 8.33 -25.80 9.70
C LEU A 206 9.02 -25.79 11.08
N SER A 207 9.02 -26.92 11.80
CA SER A 207 9.52 -26.98 13.19
C SER A 207 10.97 -26.53 13.33
N PRO A 208 11.91 -26.94 12.44
CA PRO A 208 13.29 -26.43 12.51
C PRO A 208 13.34 -24.90 12.42
N ARG A 209 12.54 -24.29 11.54
CA ARG A 209 12.47 -22.82 11.41
C ARG A 209 11.90 -22.14 12.65
N MET A 210 10.91 -22.76 13.29
CA MET A 210 10.38 -22.25 14.55
C MET A 210 11.42 -22.31 15.68
N VAL A 211 12.20 -23.40 15.74
CA VAL A 211 13.31 -23.55 16.70
C VAL A 211 14.42 -22.53 16.41
N ASP A 212 14.75 -22.29 15.14
CA ASP A 212 15.72 -21.26 14.75
C ASP A 212 15.29 -19.89 15.29
N ILE A 213 14.00 -19.51 15.14
CA ILE A 213 13.46 -18.26 15.70
C ILE A 213 13.70 -18.16 17.20
N ALA A 214 13.32 -19.19 17.96
CA ALA A 214 13.37 -19.17 19.42
C ALA A 214 14.80 -19.18 19.99
N SER A 215 15.78 -19.63 19.21
CA SER A 215 17.19 -19.70 19.61
C SER A 215 18.05 -18.59 19.01
N HIS A 216 17.51 -17.78 18.09
CA HIS A 216 18.29 -16.75 17.40
C HIS A 216 18.62 -15.57 18.34
N PRO A 217 19.89 -15.17 18.50
CA PRO A 217 20.28 -14.14 19.47
C PRO A 217 19.78 -12.73 19.14
N ARG A 218 19.42 -12.49 17.87
CA ARG A 218 18.86 -11.22 17.38
C ARG A 218 17.34 -11.22 17.18
N ILE A 219 16.63 -12.24 17.67
CA ILE A 219 15.16 -12.29 17.57
C ILE A 219 14.56 -12.31 18.97
N ALA A 220 13.81 -11.27 19.30
CA ALA A 220 12.94 -11.23 20.47
C ALA A 220 11.55 -11.71 20.06
N LEU A 221 11.12 -12.87 20.56
CA LEU A 221 9.81 -13.46 20.28
C LEU A 221 8.80 -13.10 21.37
N TYR A 222 7.71 -12.47 20.98
CA TYR A 222 6.58 -12.09 21.83
C TYR A 222 5.33 -12.86 21.38
N THR A 223 4.99 -13.96 22.07
CA THR A 223 3.71 -14.65 21.89
C THR A 223 2.62 -14.06 22.78
N ARG A 224 1.35 -14.35 22.49
CA ARG A 224 0.21 -13.70 23.16
C ARG A 224 0.31 -12.17 23.14
N SER A 225 0.81 -11.64 22.03
CA SER A 225 1.16 -10.23 21.91
C SER A 225 0.56 -9.61 20.66
N GLU A 226 0.10 -8.36 20.79
CA GLU A 226 -0.57 -7.62 19.73
C GLU A 226 -0.11 -6.17 19.70
N VAL A 227 0.02 -5.61 18.50
CA VAL A 227 0.34 -4.20 18.31
C VAL A 227 -0.90 -3.35 18.55
N ILE A 228 -0.82 -2.41 19.48
CA ILE A 228 -1.97 -1.54 19.83
C ILE A 228 -1.88 -0.15 19.21
N SER A 229 -0.68 0.40 19.06
CA SER A 229 -0.48 1.69 18.41
C SER A 229 0.88 1.78 17.74
N VAL A 230 0.92 2.43 16.57
CA VAL A 230 2.16 2.78 15.88
C VAL A 230 2.17 4.27 15.58
N SER A 231 3.19 4.94 16.08
CA SER A 231 3.44 6.36 15.87
C SER A 231 4.85 6.58 15.33
N GLY A 232 5.19 7.82 15.01
CA GLY A 232 6.47 8.14 14.38
C GLY A 232 6.45 7.95 12.87
N SER A 233 7.65 7.83 12.32
CA SER A 233 7.93 8.12 10.92
C SER A 233 8.83 7.04 10.29
N PRO A 234 8.91 6.96 8.94
CA PRO A 234 9.71 5.94 8.28
C PRO A 234 11.16 5.94 8.81
N GLY A 235 11.61 4.80 9.34
CA GLY A 235 12.93 4.66 9.97
C GLY A 235 12.98 4.92 11.47
N ASN A 236 11.93 5.47 12.08
CA ASN A 236 11.84 5.78 13.51
C ASN A 236 10.37 5.64 13.99
N TYR A 237 9.89 4.41 14.05
CA TYR A 237 8.55 4.08 14.55
C TYR A 237 8.60 3.73 16.04
N SER A 238 7.72 4.37 16.80
CA SER A 238 7.43 3.97 18.18
C SER A 238 6.18 3.11 18.19
N VAL A 239 6.34 1.86 18.60
CA VAL A 239 5.31 0.82 18.57
C VAL A 239 5.01 0.35 19.98
N ARG A 240 3.75 0.49 20.39
CA ARG A 240 3.28 -0.09 21.64
C ARG A 240 2.66 -1.46 21.41
N VAL A 241 3.15 -2.44 22.15
CA VAL A 241 2.72 -3.84 22.10
C VAL A 241 2.06 -4.20 23.43
N ARG A 242 0.86 -4.79 23.37
CA ARG A 242 0.20 -5.42 24.51
C ARG A 242 0.62 -6.87 24.57
N VAL A 243 1.14 -7.31 25.71
CA VAL A 243 1.50 -8.71 26.00
C VAL A 243 0.48 -9.24 27.00
N ALA A 244 -0.43 -10.10 26.52
CA ALA A 244 -1.42 -10.74 27.36
C ALA A 244 -0.77 -11.79 28.27
N PRO A 245 -1.32 -12.01 29.48
CA PRO A 245 -0.75 -12.99 30.40
C PRO A 245 -0.78 -14.39 29.79
N ARG A 246 0.29 -15.15 30.04
CA ARG A 246 0.40 -16.55 29.63
C ARG A 246 -0.09 -17.50 30.73
N GLY A 247 -0.03 -17.06 31.98
CA GLY A 247 -0.21 -17.85 33.18
C GLY A 247 0.92 -18.85 33.44
N VAL A 248 2.00 -18.79 32.65
CA VAL A 248 3.12 -19.75 32.69
C VAL A 248 4.43 -19.06 32.33
N ASP A 249 5.39 -19.08 33.25
CA ASP A 249 6.76 -18.62 33.08
C ASP A 249 7.51 -19.53 32.08
N LEU A 250 7.87 -18.95 30.94
CA LEU A 250 8.57 -19.62 29.84
C LEU A 250 9.94 -20.18 30.24
N LYS A 251 10.65 -19.54 31.18
CA LYS A 251 11.99 -19.96 31.59
C LYS A 251 11.95 -21.12 32.58
N LYS A 252 10.88 -21.23 33.37
CA LYS A 252 10.71 -22.29 34.38
C LYS A 252 9.98 -23.50 33.83
N CYS A 253 9.07 -23.33 32.86
CA CYS A 253 8.25 -24.42 32.36
C CYS A 253 9.10 -25.51 31.67
N ILE A 254 8.98 -26.76 32.15
CA ILE A 254 9.67 -27.93 31.57
C ILE A 254 8.77 -28.77 30.65
N GLY A 255 7.55 -28.32 30.36
CA GLY A 255 6.65 -28.99 29.40
C GLY A 255 6.17 -30.40 29.78
N CYS A 256 6.13 -30.76 31.08
CA CYS A 256 5.88 -32.14 31.53
C CYS A 256 4.42 -32.63 31.51
N ALA A 257 3.45 -31.79 31.11
CA ALA A 257 2.01 -32.11 31.03
C ALA A 257 1.28 -32.48 32.33
N LYS A 258 1.91 -32.37 33.52
CA LYS A 258 1.24 -32.70 34.79
C LYS A 258 0.06 -31.78 35.10
N CYS A 259 0.19 -30.49 34.80
CA CYS A 259 -0.84 -29.48 35.05
C CYS A 259 -2.11 -29.69 34.20
N GLU A 260 -1.95 -30.11 32.95
CA GLU A 260 -3.04 -30.41 32.03
C GLU A 260 -3.90 -31.58 32.52
N LYS A 261 -3.26 -32.65 33.03
CA LYS A 261 -3.95 -33.85 33.52
C LYS A 261 -4.89 -33.60 34.70
N VAL A 262 -4.58 -32.60 35.54
CA VAL A 262 -5.40 -32.26 36.71
C VAL A 262 -6.44 -31.17 36.43
N CYS A 263 -6.41 -30.55 35.24
CA CYS A 263 -7.35 -29.49 34.89
C CYS A 263 -8.77 -30.06 34.70
N PRO A 264 -9.78 -29.58 35.45
CA PRO A 264 -11.14 -30.08 35.34
C PRO A 264 -11.90 -29.50 34.14
N VAL A 265 -11.41 -28.41 33.55
CA VAL A 265 -12.06 -27.73 32.43
C VAL A 265 -11.84 -28.52 31.14
N LYS A 266 -12.83 -28.50 30.25
CA LYS A 266 -12.72 -29.01 28.89
C LYS A 266 -13.35 -27.99 27.94
N VAL A 267 -12.65 -27.69 26.86
CA VAL A 267 -13.10 -26.76 25.82
C VAL A 267 -12.73 -27.32 24.44
N PRO A 268 -13.49 -27.01 23.38
CA PRO A 268 -13.08 -27.36 22.02
C PRO A 268 -11.68 -26.82 21.69
N ASP A 269 -10.85 -27.63 21.07
CA ASP A 269 -9.49 -27.24 20.67
C ASP A 269 -9.52 -26.52 19.32
N GLU A 270 -9.12 -25.25 19.30
CA GLU A 270 -9.10 -24.40 18.11
C GLU A 270 -8.03 -24.84 17.12
N PHE A 271 -6.89 -25.36 17.58
CA PHE A 271 -5.84 -25.89 16.70
C PHE A 271 -6.32 -27.13 15.96
N GLU A 272 -7.19 -27.91 16.60
CA GLU A 272 -7.83 -29.09 16.04
C GLU A 272 -9.18 -28.80 15.34
N GLU A 273 -9.49 -27.53 15.06
CA GLU A 273 -10.71 -27.10 14.35
C GLU A 273 -12.01 -27.60 15.02
N GLY A 274 -12.00 -27.66 16.36
CA GLY A 274 -13.14 -28.04 17.20
C GLY A 274 -13.48 -29.54 17.20
N LEU A 275 -12.66 -30.39 16.57
CA LEU A 275 -12.90 -31.83 16.50
C LEU A 275 -12.59 -32.58 17.81
N TYR A 276 -11.73 -31.99 18.65
CA TYR A 276 -11.27 -32.58 19.91
C TYR A 276 -11.38 -31.54 21.04
N GLU A 277 -11.22 -32.01 22.27
CA GLU A 277 -11.24 -31.17 23.47
C GLU A 277 -9.81 -30.95 23.99
N ARG A 278 -9.51 -29.72 24.41
CA ARG A 278 -8.34 -29.37 25.22
C ARG A 278 -8.74 -28.93 26.63
N LYS A 279 -7.74 -28.71 27.47
CA LYS A 279 -7.88 -28.17 28.83
C LYS A 279 -7.71 -26.65 28.85
N ALA A 280 -8.08 -26.00 29.96
CA ALA A 280 -7.82 -24.57 30.15
C ALA A 280 -6.31 -24.29 30.26
N ILE A 281 -5.54 -25.17 30.92
CA ILE A 281 -4.08 -25.15 30.81
C ILE A 281 -3.63 -26.21 29.79
N TYR A 282 -3.03 -25.76 28.71
CA TYR A 282 -2.75 -26.61 27.54
C TYR A 282 -1.45 -26.20 26.84
N LYS A 283 -0.99 -27.04 25.92
CA LYS A 283 0.06 -26.71 24.95
C LYS A 283 -0.60 -26.68 23.56
N PRO A 284 -0.46 -25.60 22.76
CA PRO A 284 -1.22 -25.46 21.51
C PRO A 284 -1.09 -26.63 20.54
N PHE A 285 0.11 -27.20 20.44
CA PHE A 285 0.39 -28.44 19.73
C PHE A 285 1.74 -29.01 20.20
N PRO A 286 2.05 -30.29 19.93
CA PRO A 286 3.24 -30.93 20.50
C PRO A 286 4.56 -30.22 20.18
N GLN A 287 4.72 -29.69 18.96
CA GLN A 287 5.91 -28.96 18.49
C GLN A 287 5.81 -27.44 18.67
N ALA A 288 4.85 -26.94 19.48
CA ALA A 288 4.66 -25.52 19.70
C ALA A 288 5.95 -24.81 20.16
N VAL A 289 6.14 -23.58 19.69
CA VAL A 289 7.24 -22.69 20.05
C VAL A 289 6.68 -21.33 20.46
N PRO A 290 6.92 -20.86 21.70
CA PRO A 290 7.72 -21.49 22.75
C PRO A 290 7.18 -22.84 23.22
N ALA A 291 8.09 -23.75 23.59
CA ALA A 291 7.76 -25.12 24.00
C ALA A 291 7.23 -25.20 25.45
N ALA A 292 6.24 -24.37 25.78
CA ALA A 292 5.67 -24.22 27.11
C ALA A 292 4.14 -24.27 27.09
N TYR A 293 3.56 -24.57 28.25
CA TYR A 293 2.11 -24.49 28.46
C TYR A 293 1.62 -23.05 28.51
N VAL A 294 0.31 -22.86 28.40
CA VAL A 294 -0.40 -21.58 28.48
C VAL A 294 -1.75 -21.81 29.17
N VAL A 295 -2.22 -20.80 29.90
CA VAL A 295 -3.55 -20.75 30.49
C VAL A 295 -4.48 -19.96 29.58
N ASP A 296 -5.61 -20.56 29.26
CA ASP A 296 -6.79 -19.94 28.69
C ASP A 296 -7.61 -19.34 29.83
N PHE A 297 -7.40 -18.05 30.10
CA PHE A 297 -8.06 -17.33 31.19
C PHE A 297 -9.56 -17.15 30.98
N ASP A 298 -10.04 -17.14 29.73
CA ASP A 298 -11.47 -16.99 29.44
C ASP A 298 -12.29 -18.21 29.91
N ASN A 299 -11.65 -19.37 29.98
CA ASN A 299 -12.28 -20.63 30.41
C ASN A 299 -11.73 -21.18 31.74
N CYS A 300 -10.69 -20.57 32.31
CA CYS A 300 -10.09 -21.00 33.56
C CYS A 300 -11.06 -20.82 34.73
N LYS A 301 -11.08 -21.76 35.69
CA LYS A 301 -11.86 -21.68 36.94
C LYS A 301 -11.03 -21.23 38.15
N GLU A 302 -9.77 -20.87 37.93
CA GLU A 302 -8.84 -20.40 38.98
C GLU A 302 -8.77 -21.32 40.22
N CYS A 303 -8.93 -22.63 40.05
CA CYS A 303 -9.00 -23.57 41.18
C CYS A 303 -7.63 -23.93 41.79
N GLY A 304 -6.52 -23.45 41.21
CA GLY A 304 -5.14 -23.69 41.66
C GLY A 304 -4.64 -25.13 41.57
N ALA A 305 -5.41 -26.06 40.96
CA ALA A 305 -5.03 -27.47 40.88
C ALA A 305 -3.73 -27.67 40.06
N CYS A 306 -3.60 -26.93 38.96
CA CYS A 306 -2.43 -26.97 38.09
C CYS A 306 -1.16 -26.42 38.77
N GLU A 307 -1.27 -25.35 39.55
CA GLU A 307 -0.15 -24.76 40.33
C GLU A 307 0.39 -25.75 41.36
N LYS A 308 -0.50 -26.40 42.13
CA LYS A 308 -0.13 -27.37 43.17
C LYS A 308 0.73 -28.54 42.66
N VAL A 309 0.50 -28.97 41.41
CA VAL A 309 1.25 -30.09 40.81
C VAL A 309 2.46 -29.65 39.98
N CYS A 310 2.66 -28.34 39.79
CA CYS A 310 3.76 -27.80 39.00
C CYS A 310 5.05 -27.76 39.83
N SER A 311 5.87 -28.80 39.72
CA SER A 311 7.15 -28.89 40.43
C SER A 311 8.18 -27.83 40.06
N ALA A 312 7.99 -27.14 38.93
CA ALA A 312 8.87 -26.06 38.49
C ALA A 312 8.42 -24.67 39.00
N HIS A 313 7.28 -24.60 39.70
CA HIS A 313 6.66 -23.34 40.14
C HIS A 313 6.58 -22.30 39.01
N ALA A 314 6.20 -22.79 37.82
CA ALA A 314 6.15 -22.03 36.59
C ALA A 314 4.76 -21.44 36.30
N ILE A 315 3.72 -21.84 37.03
CA ILE A 315 2.34 -21.35 36.79
C ILE A 315 2.09 -20.18 37.73
N ASP A 316 1.55 -19.10 37.18
CA ASP A 316 1.17 -17.89 37.89
C ASP A 316 -0.20 -17.45 37.36
N LEU A 317 -1.27 -17.78 38.08
CA LEU A 317 -2.62 -17.42 37.66
C LEU A 317 -2.94 -15.93 37.86
N ASP A 318 -2.10 -15.20 38.60
CA ASP A 318 -2.25 -13.76 38.86
C ASP A 318 -1.41 -12.90 37.90
N GLU A 319 -0.78 -13.51 36.89
CA GLU A 319 0.01 -12.80 35.88
C GLU A 319 -0.86 -11.72 35.21
N LYS A 320 -0.38 -10.47 35.25
CA LYS A 320 -1.08 -9.34 34.64
C LYS A 320 -0.59 -9.10 33.22
N GLU A 321 -1.46 -8.54 32.39
CA GLU A 321 -1.03 -7.99 31.11
C GLU A 321 0.01 -6.89 31.31
N ARG A 322 0.93 -6.77 30.34
CA ARG A 322 1.95 -5.73 30.32
C ARG A 322 2.04 -5.08 28.95
N PHE A 323 2.66 -3.91 28.90
CA PHE A 323 2.86 -3.15 27.67
C PHE A 323 4.36 -2.95 27.45
N GLU A 324 4.80 -3.15 26.22
CA GLU A 324 6.17 -2.93 25.77
C GLU A 324 6.17 -1.82 24.72
N ASP A 325 7.03 -0.83 24.89
CA ASP A 325 7.25 0.23 23.91
C ASP A 325 8.55 -0.10 23.13
N LEU A 326 8.43 -0.26 21.81
CA LEU A 326 9.49 -0.68 20.91
C LEU A 326 9.80 0.41 19.89
N GLU A 327 11.08 0.72 19.70
CA GLU A 327 11.55 1.67 18.67
C GLU A 327 12.14 0.91 17.48
N VAL A 328 11.48 0.97 16.33
CA VAL A 328 11.84 0.18 15.13
C VAL A 328 11.97 1.04 13.89
N GLY A 329 12.88 0.70 13.00
CA GLY A 329 13.05 1.40 11.73
C GLY A 329 12.05 0.97 10.67
N ALA A 330 11.64 -0.29 10.71
CA ALA A 330 10.72 -0.86 9.73
C ALA A 330 9.76 -1.87 10.36
N VAL A 331 8.63 -2.07 9.70
CA VAL A 331 7.58 -3.02 10.10
C VAL A 331 7.26 -3.97 8.94
N VAL A 332 7.16 -5.27 9.21
CA VAL A 332 6.68 -6.29 8.26
C VAL A 332 5.38 -6.90 8.78
N ILE A 333 4.30 -6.76 8.01
CA ILE A 333 3.00 -7.37 8.30
C ILE A 333 2.96 -8.76 7.67
N ALA A 334 2.75 -9.79 8.48
CA ALA A 334 2.71 -11.19 8.06
C ALA A 334 1.62 -11.99 8.81
N THR A 335 0.48 -11.33 9.08
CA THR A 335 -0.60 -11.85 9.93
C THR A 335 -1.41 -12.99 9.31
N GLY A 336 -1.16 -13.31 8.04
CA GLY A 336 -1.74 -14.47 7.35
C GLY A 336 -3.19 -14.26 6.94
N PHE A 337 -4.00 -15.30 7.11
CA PHE A 337 -5.38 -15.38 6.64
C PHE A 337 -6.23 -16.23 7.58
N ASP A 338 -7.54 -16.04 7.51
CA ASP A 338 -8.54 -16.93 8.08
C ASP A 338 -9.37 -17.63 7.01
N LEU A 339 -10.18 -18.60 7.44
CA LEU A 339 -11.01 -19.38 6.55
C LEU A 339 -12.46 -18.93 6.63
N PHE A 340 -13.11 -18.92 5.47
CA PHE A 340 -14.52 -18.60 5.37
C PHE A 340 -15.38 -19.56 6.19
N ASP A 341 -16.33 -19.00 6.94
CA ASP A 341 -17.31 -19.76 7.71
C ASP A 341 -18.34 -20.43 6.79
N VAL A 342 -18.18 -21.74 6.59
CA VAL A 342 -19.03 -22.56 5.70
C VAL A 342 -20.50 -22.56 6.09
N ARG A 343 -20.86 -22.25 7.34
CA ARG A 343 -22.27 -22.17 7.79
C ARG A 343 -23.04 -21.07 7.08
N LYS A 344 -22.34 -20.13 6.44
CA LYS A 344 -22.93 -19.06 5.62
C LYS A 344 -23.27 -19.51 4.19
N LEU A 345 -22.92 -20.75 3.80
CA LEU A 345 -23.33 -21.36 2.53
C LEU A 345 -24.70 -22.01 2.71
N GLY A 346 -25.77 -21.26 2.45
CA GLY A 346 -27.14 -21.73 2.70
C GLY A 346 -27.54 -22.97 1.89
N GLU A 347 -26.90 -23.20 0.75
CA GLU A 347 -27.10 -24.38 -0.09
C GLU A 347 -26.40 -25.65 0.43
N TYR A 348 -25.48 -25.54 1.39
CA TYR A 348 -24.72 -26.67 1.91
C TYR A 348 -25.11 -26.95 3.36
N ASP A 349 -25.76 -28.09 3.61
CA ASP A 349 -26.15 -28.51 4.96
C ASP A 349 -24.93 -28.91 5.80
N THR A 350 -24.32 -27.90 6.42
CA THR A 350 -23.17 -28.03 7.34
C THR A 350 -23.57 -28.49 8.74
N SER A 351 -24.87 -28.72 9.02
CA SER A 351 -25.31 -29.32 10.28
C SER A 351 -25.05 -30.83 10.33
N ILE A 352 -24.80 -31.46 9.17
CA ILE A 352 -24.46 -32.87 9.07
C ILE A 352 -23.03 -33.08 9.58
N PRO A 353 -22.78 -33.92 10.61
CA PRO A 353 -21.44 -34.10 11.20
C PRO A 353 -20.36 -34.61 10.24
N ASP A 354 -20.77 -35.29 9.17
CA ASP A 354 -19.87 -35.83 8.13
C ASP A 354 -19.60 -34.82 6.99
N VAL A 355 -20.15 -33.60 7.07
CA VAL A 355 -19.79 -32.46 6.21
C VAL A 355 -18.76 -31.61 6.96
N ILE A 356 -17.50 -31.70 6.55
CA ILE A 356 -16.37 -31.10 7.27
C ILE A 356 -15.61 -30.11 6.37
N THR A 357 -14.77 -29.26 6.96
CA THR A 357 -13.85 -28.40 6.20
C THR A 357 -12.58 -29.16 5.80
N ALA A 358 -11.87 -28.65 4.79
CA ALA A 358 -10.57 -29.18 4.40
C ALA A 358 -9.54 -29.12 5.54
N THR A 359 -9.61 -28.13 6.44
CA THR A 359 -8.69 -28.05 7.59
C THR A 359 -9.04 -29.10 8.64
N GLN A 360 -10.33 -29.34 8.90
CA GLN A 360 -10.76 -30.48 9.73
C GLN A 360 -10.25 -31.81 9.17
N MET A 361 -10.26 -31.99 7.84
CA MET A 361 -9.67 -33.16 7.20
C MET A 361 -8.14 -33.26 7.44
N GLU A 362 -7.37 -32.16 7.45
CA GLU A 362 -5.95 -32.20 7.85
C GLU A 362 -5.77 -32.72 9.28
N ARG A 363 -6.63 -32.28 10.20
CA ARG A 363 -6.58 -32.70 11.61
C ARG A 363 -6.95 -34.17 11.76
N LEU A 364 -7.98 -34.64 11.04
CA LEU A 364 -8.33 -36.07 10.97
C LEU A 364 -7.20 -36.91 10.37
N MET A 365 -6.51 -36.42 9.34
CA MET A 365 -5.37 -37.15 8.75
C MET A 365 -4.23 -37.38 9.74
N ILE A 366 -3.99 -36.43 10.63
CA ILE A 366 -2.93 -36.55 11.65
C ILE A 366 -3.36 -37.50 12.78
N ASN A 367 -4.61 -37.38 13.23
CA ASN A 367 -5.08 -38.05 14.45
C ASN A 367 -5.75 -39.41 14.20
N GLU A 368 -6.38 -39.63 13.04
CA GLU A 368 -7.23 -40.80 12.76
C GLU A 368 -6.77 -41.64 11.54
N CYS A 369 -5.81 -41.16 10.74
CA CYS A 369 -5.34 -41.84 9.53
C CYS A 369 -3.95 -42.48 9.68
N GLY A 370 -3.63 -42.96 10.89
CA GLY A 370 -2.43 -43.75 11.16
C GLY A 370 -2.47 -45.15 10.54
N ALA A 371 -1.31 -45.83 10.49
CA ALA A 371 -1.21 -47.18 9.95
C ALA A 371 -2.14 -48.16 10.69
N GLY A 372 -2.96 -48.92 9.96
CA GLY A 372 -3.92 -49.88 10.51
C GLY A 372 -5.22 -49.25 11.06
N MET A 373 -5.35 -47.91 11.04
CA MET A 373 -6.59 -47.24 11.44
C MET A 373 -7.63 -47.26 10.32
N VAL A 374 -8.87 -46.90 10.66
CA VAL A 374 -9.98 -46.77 9.71
C VAL A 374 -10.68 -45.45 9.98
N LEU A 375 -10.83 -44.61 8.96
CA LEU A 375 -11.61 -43.39 9.07
C LEU A 375 -13.11 -43.74 9.20
N LYS A 376 -13.74 -43.22 10.25
CA LYS A 376 -15.15 -43.48 10.58
C LYS A 376 -15.99 -42.22 10.40
N ARG A 377 -17.24 -42.43 9.98
CA ARG A 377 -18.28 -41.42 10.00
C ARG A 377 -18.56 -41.00 11.44
N LYS A 378 -18.76 -39.69 11.63
CA LYS A 378 -19.11 -39.11 12.92
C LYS A 378 -20.58 -39.36 13.28
N THR A 379 -21.44 -39.58 12.28
CA THR A 379 -22.88 -39.81 12.50
C THR A 379 -23.18 -41.19 13.10
N ASP A 380 -22.57 -42.26 12.59
CA ASP A 380 -22.95 -43.64 12.91
C ASP A 380 -21.75 -44.57 13.23
N GLY A 381 -20.51 -44.06 13.15
CA GLY A 381 -19.29 -44.84 13.40
C GLY A 381 -18.91 -45.82 12.28
N ASN A 382 -19.67 -45.86 11.18
CA ASN A 382 -19.37 -46.74 10.05
C ASN A 382 -18.13 -46.28 9.30
N ARG A 383 -17.47 -47.21 8.61
CA ARG A 383 -16.28 -46.91 7.80
C ARG A 383 -16.63 -45.99 6.62
N VAL A 384 -15.85 -44.93 6.46
CA VAL A 384 -15.90 -44.07 5.27
C VAL A 384 -15.31 -44.83 4.07
N LYS A 385 -16.12 -45.02 3.02
CA LYS A 385 -15.74 -45.68 1.76
C LYS A 385 -15.73 -44.71 0.58
N LYS A 386 -16.55 -43.65 0.60
CA LYS A 386 -16.70 -42.70 -0.49
C LYS A 386 -16.68 -41.26 0.00
N VAL A 387 -15.72 -40.46 -0.49
CA VAL A 387 -15.49 -39.06 -0.08
C VAL A 387 -15.64 -38.12 -1.27
N ALA A 388 -16.31 -36.99 -1.07
CA ALA A 388 -16.33 -35.87 -2.02
C ALA A 388 -15.55 -34.68 -1.44
N LEU A 389 -14.63 -34.10 -2.22
CA LEU A 389 -14.03 -32.80 -1.96
C LEU A 389 -14.69 -31.78 -2.87
N VAL A 390 -15.24 -30.72 -2.28
CA VAL A 390 -16.00 -29.68 -3.00
C VAL A 390 -15.15 -28.43 -3.09
N LEU A 391 -14.67 -28.12 -4.30
CA LEU A 391 -13.86 -26.93 -4.54
C LEU A 391 -14.69 -25.66 -4.55
N CYS A 392 -14.01 -24.53 -4.33
CA CYS A 392 -14.60 -23.20 -4.35
C CYS A 392 -15.74 -23.00 -3.34
N ALA A 393 -15.71 -23.70 -2.19
CA ALA A 393 -16.69 -23.51 -1.14
C ALA A 393 -16.53 -22.11 -0.52
N GLY A 394 -17.40 -21.18 -0.94
CA GLY A 394 -17.32 -19.76 -0.58
C GLY A 394 -16.33 -18.93 -1.40
N SER A 395 -15.72 -19.46 -2.47
CA SER A 395 -14.80 -18.72 -3.36
C SER A 395 -15.44 -18.52 -4.73
N ARG A 396 -14.99 -17.52 -5.49
CA ARG A 396 -15.50 -17.22 -6.85
C ARG A 396 -17.02 -17.07 -6.85
N THR A 397 -17.54 -16.37 -5.84
CA THR A 397 -18.97 -16.14 -5.65
C THR A 397 -19.24 -14.75 -5.11
N ARG A 398 -20.02 -13.96 -5.84
CA ARG A 398 -20.46 -12.63 -5.38
C ARG A 398 -21.50 -12.71 -4.27
N LYS A 399 -22.23 -13.83 -4.15
CA LYS A 399 -23.34 -13.99 -3.19
C LYS A 399 -22.91 -13.82 -1.73
N VAL A 400 -21.70 -14.26 -1.39
CA VAL A 400 -21.14 -14.19 -0.02
C VAL A 400 -19.95 -13.22 0.07
N GLY A 401 -19.82 -12.29 -0.88
CA GLY A 401 -18.78 -11.25 -0.85
C GLY A 401 -17.36 -11.73 -1.19
N MET A 402 -17.20 -12.89 -1.84
CA MET A 402 -15.90 -13.50 -2.13
C MET A 402 -15.72 -13.76 -3.64
N PRO A 403 -15.59 -12.71 -4.46
CA PRO A 403 -15.53 -12.85 -5.93
C PRO A 403 -14.22 -13.47 -6.44
N TYR A 404 -13.17 -13.51 -5.60
CA TYR A 404 -11.84 -13.96 -5.97
C TYR A 404 -11.62 -15.47 -5.78
N CYS A 405 -10.51 -15.96 -6.34
CA CYS A 405 -10.08 -17.34 -6.19
C CYS A 405 -9.09 -17.45 -5.02
N SER A 406 -9.27 -18.45 -4.15
CA SER A 406 -8.36 -18.69 -3.02
C SER A 406 -7.04 -19.37 -3.39
N LYS A 407 -6.74 -19.54 -4.69
CA LYS A 407 -5.50 -20.05 -5.30
C LYS A 407 -5.06 -21.48 -4.93
N ILE A 408 -5.12 -21.87 -3.66
CA ILE A 408 -4.53 -23.12 -3.14
C ILE A 408 -5.52 -24.28 -3.03
N CYS A 409 -6.83 -24.03 -3.10
CA CYS A 409 -7.86 -25.03 -2.81
C CYS A 409 -7.87 -26.23 -3.75
N CYS A 410 -7.53 -26.03 -5.03
CA CYS A 410 -7.36 -27.14 -5.96
C CYS A 410 -6.24 -28.07 -5.48
N ASN A 411 -5.08 -27.51 -5.13
CA ASN A 411 -3.89 -28.30 -4.85
C ASN A 411 -3.91 -28.97 -3.48
N TYR A 412 -4.48 -28.33 -2.45
CA TYR A 412 -4.67 -29.04 -1.19
C TYR A 412 -5.73 -30.14 -1.29
N ALA A 413 -6.75 -30.00 -2.13
CA ALA A 413 -7.75 -31.05 -2.33
C ALA A 413 -7.13 -32.26 -3.04
N ILE A 414 -6.32 -32.02 -4.09
CA ILE A 414 -5.54 -33.06 -4.76
C ILE A 414 -4.61 -33.76 -3.75
N LYS A 415 -3.93 -32.97 -2.91
CA LYS A 415 -3.08 -33.48 -1.82
C LYS A 415 -3.83 -34.40 -0.88
N GLN A 416 -4.96 -33.94 -0.37
CA GLN A 416 -5.79 -34.71 0.55
C GLN A 416 -6.32 -35.99 -0.12
N ALA A 417 -6.78 -35.90 -1.37
CA ALA A 417 -7.26 -37.05 -2.13
C ALA A 417 -6.17 -38.12 -2.33
N VAL A 418 -4.95 -37.72 -2.70
CA VAL A 418 -3.80 -38.63 -2.84
C VAL A 418 -3.45 -39.28 -1.50
N ILE A 419 -3.42 -38.51 -0.40
CA ILE A 419 -3.14 -39.06 0.93
C ILE A 419 -4.22 -40.07 1.35
N LEU A 420 -5.51 -39.75 1.16
CA LEU A 420 -6.61 -40.67 1.46
C LEU A 420 -6.49 -41.96 0.64
N ARG A 421 -6.21 -41.87 -0.66
CA ARG A 421 -6.06 -43.05 -1.53
C ARG A 421 -4.84 -43.89 -1.17
N LYS A 422 -3.74 -43.25 -0.74
CA LYS A 422 -2.52 -43.94 -0.30
C LYS A 422 -2.73 -44.65 1.04
N THR A 423 -3.41 -44.01 2.00
CA THR A 423 -3.68 -44.58 3.32
C THR A 423 -4.81 -45.61 3.27
N PHE A 424 -5.82 -45.37 2.44
CA PHE A 424 -7.03 -46.18 2.31
C PHE A 424 -7.27 -46.59 0.84
N PRO A 425 -6.58 -47.62 0.32
CA PRO A 425 -6.68 -48.02 -1.09
C PRO A 425 -8.07 -48.46 -1.56
N TYR A 426 -8.97 -48.78 -0.62
CA TYR A 426 -10.38 -49.13 -0.90
C TYR A 426 -11.29 -47.90 -1.08
N MET A 427 -10.86 -46.72 -0.60
CA MET A 427 -11.70 -45.52 -0.51
C MET A 427 -11.82 -44.85 -1.87
N GLN A 428 -13.02 -44.56 -2.34
CA GLN A 428 -13.23 -43.79 -3.55
C GLN A 428 -13.25 -42.30 -3.22
N VAL A 429 -12.48 -41.50 -3.96
CA VAL A 429 -12.36 -40.06 -3.71
C VAL A 429 -12.72 -39.30 -4.97
N TYR A 430 -13.62 -38.33 -4.81
CA TYR A 430 -14.16 -37.50 -5.87
C TYR A 430 -13.83 -36.03 -5.59
N ILE A 431 -13.44 -35.27 -6.60
CA ILE A 431 -13.21 -33.83 -6.53
C ILE A 431 -14.20 -33.14 -7.45
N TYR A 432 -15.10 -32.33 -6.89
CA TYR A 432 -16.04 -31.50 -7.64
C TYR A 432 -15.42 -30.13 -7.89
N TYR A 433 -15.33 -29.72 -9.17
CA TYR A 433 -14.59 -28.53 -9.57
C TYR A 433 -15.28 -27.74 -10.68
N ILE A 434 -14.90 -26.46 -10.78
CA ILE A 434 -15.20 -25.60 -11.94
C ILE A 434 -13.99 -25.61 -12.86
N ASP A 435 -12.83 -25.18 -12.33
CA ASP A 435 -11.53 -25.27 -13.00
C ASP A 435 -10.52 -25.86 -12.02
N ILE A 436 -9.65 -26.76 -12.51
CA ILE A 436 -8.46 -27.16 -11.76
C ILE A 436 -7.37 -26.12 -12.00
N ARG A 437 -6.91 -25.46 -10.92
CA ARG A 437 -5.88 -24.41 -10.96
C ARG A 437 -4.57 -24.93 -10.35
N SER A 438 -3.93 -25.84 -11.07
CA SER A 438 -2.64 -26.49 -10.79
C SER A 438 -1.47 -25.74 -11.47
N ALA A 439 -1.45 -24.40 -11.40
CA ALA A 439 -0.41 -23.62 -12.05
C ALA A 439 0.88 -23.59 -11.22
N GLY A 440 2.02 -23.88 -11.85
CA GLY A 440 3.34 -23.83 -11.22
C GLY A 440 4.17 -25.10 -11.44
N ARG A 441 5.43 -25.08 -11.01
CA ARG A 441 6.35 -26.21 -11.19
C ARG A 441 5.89 -27.42 -10.38
N GLY A 442 5.60 -28.55 -11.04
CA GLY A 442 5.24 -29.80 -10.38
C GLY A 442 3.76 -29.91 -9.98
N PHE A 443 2.93 -28.90 -10.28
CA PHE A 443 1.53 -28.87 -9.87
C PHE A 443 0.63 -29.63 -10.86
N GLU A 444 0.87 -29.47 -12.15
CA GLU A 444 0.12 -30.19 -13.19
C GLU A 444 0.46 -31.68 -13.17
N GLU A 445 1.74 -32.00 -13.03
CA GLU A 445 2.21 -33.38 -12.87
C GLU A 445 1.60 -34.00 -11.60
N PHE A 446 1.40 -33.21 -10.55
CA PHE A 446 0.73 -33.69 -9.34
C PHE A 446 -0.77 -33.96 -9.56
N TYR A 447 -1.45 -33.11 -10.33
CA TYR A 447 -2.82 -33.33 -10.76
C TYR A 447 -2.96 -34.59 -11.62
N VAL A 448 -2.12 -34.75 -12.66
CA VAL A 448 -2.10 -35.95 -13.52
C VAL A 448 -1.83 -37.21 -12.70
N ARG A 449 -0.80 -37.18 -11.84
CA ARG A 449 -0.47 -38.31 -10.95
C ARG A 449 -1.64 -38.73 -10.07
N SER A 450 -2.42 -37.79 -9.56
CA SER A 450 -3.60 -38.11 -8.73
C SER A 450 -4.66 -38.92 -9.49
N GLN A 451 -4.76 -38.73 -10.81
CA GLN A 451 -5.69 -39.46 -11.67
C GLN A 451 -5.12 -40.83 -12.03
N GLU A 452 -3.90 -40.87 -12.56
CA GLU A 452 -3.30 -42.08 -13.14
C GLU A 452 -2.88 -43.10 -12.09
N GLU A 453 -2.19 -42.67 -11.03
CA GLU A 453 -1.66 -43.58 -10.00
C GLU A 453 -2.68 -43.82 -8.87
N PHE A 454 -3.41 -42.78 -8.48
CA PHE A 454 -4.29 -42.84 -7.31
C PHE A 454 -5.77 -42.98 -7.67
N ASN A 455 -6.14 -42.93 -8.95
CA ASN A 455 -7.52 -43.09 -9.43
C ASN A 455 -8.52 -42.14 -8.75
N VAL A 456 -8.08 -40.91 -8.45
CA VAL A 456 -8.96 -39.83 -7.97
C VAL A 456 -9.91 -39.44 -9.10
N LYS A 457 -11.21 -39.34 -8.78
CA LYS A 457 -12.25 -39.00 -9.75
C LYS A 457 -12.50 -37.51 -9.75
N TYR A 458 -12.66 -36.92 -10.93
CA TYR A 458 -12.92 -35.49 -11.10
C TYR A 458 -14.29 -35.28 -11.72
N MET A 459 -15.12 -34.48 -11.06
CA MET A 459 -16.47 -34.14 -11.48
C MET A 459 -16.48 -32.68 -11.91
N HIS A 460 -16.64 -32.46 -13.22
CA HIS A 460 -16.59 -31.12 -13.81
C HIS A 460 -17.96 -30.45 -13.66
N GLY A 461 -18.17 -29.86 -12.49
CA GLY A 461 -19.45 -29.31 -12.10
C GLY A 461 -19.37 -28.59 -10.75
N ARG A 462 -19.97 -27.39 -10.69
CA ARG A 462 -20.16 -26.70 -9.42
C ARG A 462 -21.27 -27.40 -8.64
N VAL A 463 -20.98 -27.79 -7.40
CA VAL A 463 -22.00 -28.34 -6.48
C VAL A 463 -23.05 -27.28 -6.21
N SER A 464 -24.31 -27.61 -6.48
CA SER A 464 -25.45 -26.73 -6.31
C SER A 464 -26.10 -26.88 -4.93
N ASP A 465 -26.05 -28.09 -4.35
CA ASP A 465 -26.79 -28.44 -3.14
C ASP A 465 -26.13 -29.64 -2.43
N ILE A 466 -26.06 -29.58 -1.10
CA ILE A 466 -25.58 -30.67 -0.23
C ILE A 466 -26.61 -30.90 0.86
N GLN A 467 -27.20 -32.10 0.90
CA GLN A 467 -28.27 -32.45 1.84
C GLN A 467 -28.12 -33.86 2.37
N LYS A 468 -28.92 -34.20 3.39
CA LYS A 468 -29.02 -35.56 3.89
C LYS A 468 -29.63 -36.49 2.84
N GLY A 469 -28.89 -37.53 2.44
CA GLY A 469 -29.35 -38.58 1.54
C GLY A 469 -30.01 -39.76 2.27
N LYS A 470 -30.26 -40.86 1.56
CA LYS A 470 -30.85 -42.08 2.14
C LYS A 470 -29.85 -42.82 3.03
N ASN A 471 -28.62 -43.00 2.55
CA ASN A 471 -27.58 -43.78 3.24
C ASN A 471 -26.32 -42.96 3.54
N GLY A 472 -26.30 -41.67 3.23
CA GLY A 472 -25.15 -40.78 3.41
C GLY A 472 -25.52 -39.32 3.16
N ILE A 473 -24.61 -38.60 2.53
CA ILE A 473 -24.76 -37.19 2.13
C ILE A 473 -24.98 -37.17 0.62
N MET A 474 -26.09 -36.57 0.19
CA MET A 474 -26.38 -36.34 -1.21
C MET A 474 -25.68 -35.06 -1.67
N VAL A 475 -24.91 -35.15 -2.75
CA VAL A 475 -24.27 -34.02 -3.42
C VAL A 475 -24.83 -33.91 -4.82
N ARG A 476 -25.47 -32.77 -5.12
CA ARG A 476 -26.02 -32.45 -6.43
C ARG A 476 -25.10 -31.47 -7.17
N ALA A 477 -24.80 -31.77 -8.42
CA ALA A 477 -24.06 -30.88 -9.31
C ALA A 477 -24.55 -31.04 -10.75
N GLU A 478 -24.26 -30.07 -11.61
CA GLU A 478 -24.39 -30.23 -13.06
C GLU A 478 -23.03 -30.68 -13.61
N ASP A 479 -22.96 -31.85 -14.24
CA ASP A 479 -21.76 -32.25 -14.99
C ASP A 479 -21.78 -31.53 -16.33
N VAL A 480 -20.95 -30.50 -16.44
CA VAL A 480 -20.85 -29.64 -17.62
C VAL A 480 -20.36 -30.41 -18.85
N THR A 481 -19.64 -31.52 -18.65
CA THR A 481 -19.12 -32.34 -19.75
C THR A 481 -20.23 -33.17 -20.38
N LEU A 482 -21.17 -33.64 -19.58
CA LEU A 482 -22.30 -34.47 -20.04
C LEU A 482 -23.58 -33.65 -20.30
N GLY A 483 -23.69 -32.45 -19.73
CA GLY A 483 -24.90 -31.64 -19.77
C GLY A 483 -26.03 -32.21 -18.91
N GLU A 484 -25.68 -32.99 -17.87
CA GLU A 484 -26.64 -33.71 -17.03
C GLU A 484 -26.51 -33.30 -15.56
N VAL A 485 -27.63 -33.28 -14.84
CA VAL A 485 -27.62 -33.13 -13.38
C VAL A 485 -27.25 -34.48 -12.77
N ILE A 486 -26.16 -34.50 -11.99
CA ILE A 486 -25.69 -35.67 -11.27
C ILE A 486 -26.02 -35.57 -9.79
N GLU A 487 -26.51 -36.68 -9.23
CA GLU A 487 -26.76 -36.85 -7.80
C GLU A 487 -25.96 -38.06 -7.31
N ASN A 488 -24.99 -37.81 -6.44
CA ASN A 488 -24.16 -38.86 -5.87
C ASN A 488 -24.27 -38.83 -4.34
N GLU A 489 -24.46 -40.01 -3.73
CA GLU A 489 -24.33 -40.16 -2.29
C GLU A 489 -22.87 -40.45 -1.89
N PHE A 490 -22.45 -39.85 -0.77
CA PHE A 490 -21.12 -39.94 -0.17
C PHE A 490 -21.22 -40.23 1.33
N ASP A 491 -20.19 -40.87 1.90
CA ASP A 491 -20.11 -41.11 3.34
C ASP A 491 -19.61 -39.86 4.09
N MET A 492 -18.82 -39.02 3.41
CA MET A 492 -18.21 -37.80 3.95
C MET A 492 -18.01 -36.78 2.84
N VAL A 493 -18.25 -35.50 3.15
CA VAL A 493 -18.02 -34.38 2.23
C VAL A 493 -17.06 -33.37 2.86
N VAL A 494 -16.05 -32.96 2.10
CA VAL A 494 -15.00 -32.04 2.53
C VAL A 494 -15.12 -30.73 1.74
N LEU A 495 -15.42 -29.65 2.44
CA LEU A 495 -15.57 -28.31 1.88
C LEU A 495 -14.21 -27.62 1.79
N CYS A 496 -13.79 -27.29 0.57
CA CYS A 496 -12.53 -26.60 0.30
C CYS A 496 -12.75 -25.09 0.34
N THR A 497 -12.58 -24.52 1.54
CA THR A 497 -12.98 -23.16 1.92
C THR A 497 -12.09 -22.06 1.39
N SER A 498 -12.65 -20.85 1.34
CA SER A 498 -11.93 -19.64 0.94
C SER A 498 -10.96 -19.14 2.00
N MET A 499 -9.86 -18.57 1.53
CA MET A 499 -9.00 -17.72 2.35
C MET A 499 -9.59 -16.31 2.38
N MET A 500 -9.70 -15.73 3.57
CA MET A 500 -10.11 -14.35 3.80
C MET A 500 -9.08 -13.64 4.69
N PRO A 501 -9.09 -12.29 4.73
CA PRO A 501 -8.24 -11.55 5.66
C PRO A 501 -8.45 -12.05 7.09
N SER A 502 -7.37 -12.09 7.87
CA SER A 502 -7.46 -12.56 9.24
C SER A 502 -8.32 -11.62 10.09
N GLU A 503 -8.95 -12.13 11.14
CA GLU A 503 -9.60 -11.29 12.14
C GLU A 503 -8.63 -10.21 12.66
N GLY A 504 -9.14 -8.98 12.80
CA GLY A 504 -8.35 -7.82 13.20
C GLY A 504 -7.52 -7.15 12.09
N THR A 505 -7.56 -7.64 10.84
CA THR A 505 -6.80 -7.02 9.73
C THR A 505 -7.18 -5.56 9.49
N ASP A 506 -8.48 -5.21 9.49
CA ASP A 506 -8.94 -3.82 9.35
C ASP A 506 -8.44 -2.93 10.49
N THR A 507 -8.54 -3.40 11.73
CA THR A 507 -8.02 -2.68 12.90
C THR A 507 -6.51 -2.46 12.80
N LEU A 508 -5.75 -3.50 12.46
CA LEU A 508 -4.30 -3.40 12.29
C LEU A 508 -3.93 -2.45 11.14
N ALA A 509 -4.66 -2.51 10.03
CA ALA A 509 -4.44 -1.63 8.89
C ALA A 509 -4.67 -0.16 9.24
N ARG A 510 -5.72 0.15 10.02
CA ARG A 510 -5.95 1.50 10.57
C ARG A 510 -4.83 1.93 11.52
N THR A 511 -4.42 1.06 12.44
CA THR A 511 -3.31 1.32 13.37
C THR A 511 -2.00 1.62 12.64
N LEU A 512 -1.70 0.85 11.60
CA LEU A 512 -0.51 1.02 10.77
C LEU A 512 -0.71 2.06 9.65
N LYS A 513 -1.91 2.62 9.48
CA LYS A 513 -2.26 3.54 8.38
C LYS A 513 -1.83 3.02 7.01
N VAL A 514 -2.14 1.75 6.74
CA VAL A 514 -1.91 1.11 5.44
C VAL A 514 -3.25 0.85 4.76
N PRO A 515 -3.37 1.07 3.44
CA PRO A 515 -4.62 0.84 2.73
C PRO A 515 -4.90 -0.66 2.56
N LEU A 516 -6.19 -1.01 2.52
CA LEU A 516 -6.68 -2.33 2.13
C LEU A 516 -7.21 -2.29 0.70
N GLY A 517 -7.07 -3.39 -0.02
CA GLY A 517 -7.71 -3.60 -1.32
C GLY A 517 -9.21 -3.88 -1.20
N GLU A 518 -9.90 -3.93 -2.35
CA GLU A 518 -11.34 -4.27 -2.42
C GLU A 518 -11.64 -5.69 -1.88
N ASP A 519 -10.64 -6.56 -1.84
CA ASP A 519 -10.70 -7.92 -1.32
C ASP A 519 -10.47 -7.99 0.21
N GLY A 520 -10.19 -6.86 0.85
CA GLY A 520 -9.93 -6.71 2.29
C GLY A 520 -8.52 -7.08 2.73
N PHE A 521 -7.64 -7.49 1.80
CA PHE A 521 -6.22 -7.74 2.09
C PHE A 521 -5.42 -6.44 2.07
N VAL A 522 -4.19 -6.45 2.60
CA VAL A 522 -3.33 -5.25 2.55
C VAL A 522 -2.95 -4.96 1.10
N SER A 523 -3.14 -3.71 0.67
CA SER A 523 -2.76 -3.29 -0.68
C SER A 523 -1.27 -3.05 -0.75
N GLU A 524 -0.60 -3.76 -1.66
CA GLU A 524 0.76 -3.47 -2.06
C GLU A 524 0.86 -2.15 -2.82
N LYS A 525 2.05 -1.56 -2.81
CA LYS A 525 2.34 -0.30 -3.50
C LYS A 525 2.27 -0.42 -5.02
N HIS A 526 2.72 -1.55 -5.57
CA HIS A 526 2.49 -1.88 -6.97
C HIS A 526 2.53 -3.40 -7.23
N PRO A 527 1.51 -4.00 -7.87
CA PRO A 527 1.37 -5.45 -8.02
C PRO A 527 2.53 -6.19 -8.72
N LYS A 528 3.36 -5.48 -9.47
CA LYS A 528 4.46 -6.06 -10.27
C LYS A 528 5.85 -5.49 -9.98
N LEU A 529 5.91 -4.26 -9.48
CA LEU A 529 7.15 -3.50 -9.38
C LEU A 529 7.59 -3.39 -7.93
N ASP A 530 6.64 -3.38 -7.00
CA ASP A 530 6.88 -3.25 -5.58
C ASP A 530 5.80 -4.03 -4.80
N PRO A 531 5.76 -5.38 -4.93
CA PRO A 531 4.63 -6.20 -4.50
C PRO A 531 4.60 -6.50 -3.01
N VAL A 532 5.65 -6.12 -2.27
CA VAL A 532 5.79 -6.39 -0.83
C VAL A 532 5.90 -5.11 0.01
N SER A 533 6.03 -3.94 -0.61
CA SER A 533 5.99 -2.66 0.12
C SER A 533 4.55 -2.15 0.20
N SER A 534 4.19 -1.53 1.32
CA SER A 534 2.92 -0.81 1.43
C SER A 534 3.05 0.63 0.91
N HIS A 535 1.93 1.34 0.83
CA HIS A 535 1.92 2.78 0.53
C HIS A 535 2.55 3.64 1.63
N ARG A 536 2.66 3.13 2.86
CA ARG A 536 3.38 3.79 3.95
C ARG A 536 4.84 3.34 3.95
N SER A 537 5.73 4.26 3.59
CA SER A 537 7.18 4.00 3.53
C SER A 537 7.70 3.40 4.83
N GLY A 538 8.58 2.39 4.78
CA GLY A 538 9.08 1.69 5.97
C GLY A 538 8.14 0.60 6.52
N ILE A 539 6.93 0.44 5.96
CA ILE A 539 6.02 -0.66 6.27
C ILE A 539 5.85 -1.57 5.05
N PHE A 540 6.08 -2.85 5.26
CA PHE A 540 6.08 -3.92 4.27
C PHE A 540 5.06 -5.00 4.65
N ALA A 541 4.68 -5.83 3.70
CA ALA A 541 3.77 -6.94 3.90
C ALA A 541 4.30 -8.22 3.23
N ALA A 542 4.00 -9.37 3.81
CA ALA A 542 4.48 -10.65 3.32
C ALA A 542 3.50 -11.80 3.57
N GLY A 543 3.35 -12.68 2.58
CA GLY A 543 2.53 -13.87 2.71
C GLY A 543 1.05 -13.61 2.46
N ALA A 544 0.20 -14.44 3.04
CA ALA A 544 -1.24 -14.45 2.75
C ALA A 544 -2.01 -13.18 3.13
N ILE A 545 -1.38 -12.24 3.85
CA ILE A 545 -1.96 -10.91 4.11
C ILE A 545 -2.04 -10.03 2.85
N LEU A 546 -1.23 -10.34 1.82
CA LEU A 546 -1.28 -9.79 0.47
C LEU A 546 -2.21 -10.61 -0.45
N GLY A 547 -3.19 -11.32 0.11
CA GLY A 547 -4.10 -12.18 -0.64
C GLY A 547 -3.71 -13.67 -0.74
N PRO A 548 -4.61 -14.51 -1.27
CA PRO A 548 -4.47 -15.97 -1.23
C PRO A 548 -3.22 -16.50 -1.93
N LYS A 549 -2.40 -17.31 -1.24
CA LYS A 549 -1.16 -17.92 -1.78
C LYS A 549 -0.70 -19.13 -0.97
N ASP A 550 0.21 -19.91 -1.56
CA ASP A 550 0.76 -21.11 -0.94
C ASP A 550 1.98 -20.84 -0.06
N VAL A 551 2.52 -21.92 0.54
CA VAL A 551 3.68 -21.87 1.43
C VAL A 551 4.92 -21.35 0.69
N ARG A 552 5.15 -21.77 -0.55
CA ARG A 552 6.35 -21.39 -1.30
C ARG A 552 6.32 -19.90 -1.60
N ASP A 553 5.22 -19.41 -2.14
CA ASP A 553 5.05 -17.99 -2.44
C ASP A 553 5.15 -17.15 -1.16
N SER A 554 4.58 -17.63 -0.05
CA SER A 554 4.68 -16.96 1.26
C SER A 554 6.13 -16.88 1.79
N VAL A 555 6.97 -17.89 1.55
CA VAL A 555 8.40 -17.86 1.89
C VAL A 555 9.15 -16.87 0.99
N VAL A 556 8.81 -16.82 -0.30
CA VAL A 556 9.40 -15.87 -1.26
C VAL A 556 9.05 -14.44 -0.85
N ASP A 557 7.78 -14.14 -0.58
CA ASP A 557 7.34 -12.83 -0.07
C ASP A 557 8.07 -12.46 1.22
N GLY A 558 8.17 -13.40 2.17
CA GLY A 558 8.86 -13.15 3.44
C GLY A 558 10.32 -12.73 3.25
N ARG A 559 11.03 -13.38 2.34
CA ARG A 559 12.42 -13.02 1.99
C ARG A 559 12.50 -11.73 1.18
N SER A 560 11.53 -11.46 0.29
CA SER A 560 11.47 -10.22 -0.49
C SER A 560 11.22 -9.02 0.41
N ALA A 561 10.28 -9.12 1.35
CA ALA A 561 10.02 -8.07 2.34
C ALA A 561 11.27 -7.80 3.19
N ALA A 562 11.97 -8.85 3.63
CA ALA A 562 13.25 -8.69 4.34
C ALA A 562 14.30 -7.96 3.48
N ALA A 563 14.42 -8.28 2.18
CA ALA A 563 15.34 -7.59 1.28
C ALA A 563 15.01 -6.10 1.13
N HIS A 564 13.73 -5.76 0.98
CA HIS A 564 13.28 -4.36 0.89
C HIS A 564 13.51 -3.59 2.20
N VAL A 565 13.32 -4.24 3.36
CA VAL A 565 13.67 -3.65 4.66
C VAL A 565 15.17 -3.37 4.74
N ILE A 566 16.01 -4.31 4.30
CA ILE A 566 17.48 -4.14 4.29
C ILE A 566 17.89 -2.99 3.37
N GLU A 567 17.27 -2.87 2.19
CA GLU A 567 17.50 -1.75 1.27
C GLU A 567 17.07 -0.41 1.90
N PHE A 568 15.90 -0.38 2.53
CA PHE A 568 15.33 0.80 3.14
C PHE A 568 16.15 1.31 4.34
N LEU A 569 16.54 0.41 5.24
CA LEU A 569 17.32 0.77 6.43
C LEU A 569 18.81 0.96 6.11
N GLY A 570 19.35 0.20 5.16
CA GLY A 570 20.71 0.36 4.63
C GLY A 570 21.79 0.46 5.72
N SER A 571 22.55 1.55 5.70
CA SER A 571 23.59 1.83 6.70
C SER A 571 23.04 2.29 8.06
N GLY A 572 21.72 2.41 8.21
CA GLY A 572 21.04 3.08 9.32
C GLY A 572 20.91 4.59 9.11
N LYS A 573 21.06 5.06 7.87
CA LYS A 573 21.03 6.47 7.51
C LYS A 573 20.22 6.66 6.24
N MET A 574 19.41 7.70 6.22
CA MET A 574 18.65 8.11 5.05
C MET A 574 18.82 9.61 4.80
N LEU A 575 18.94 9.98 3.54
CA LEU A 575 18.80 11.37 3.13
C LEU A 575 17.31 11.68 3.04
N LEU A 576 16.84 12.50 3.97
CA LEU A 576 15.49 13.02 3.94
C LEU A 576 15.32 13.93 2.72
N ASP A 577 14.31 13.65 1.90
CA ASP A 577 13.90 14.56 0.83
C ASP A 577 13.67 15.96 1.42
N PRO A 578 14.37 17.01 0.95
CA PRO A 578 14.24 18.33 1.53
C PRO A 578 12.96 19.08 1.09
N VAL A 579 12.16 18.53 0.17
CA VAL A 579 10.84 19.06 -0.22
C VAL A 579 9.82 18.79 0.90
N LYS A 580 9.92 19.55 1.99
CA LYS A 580 9.11 19.41 3.21
C LYS A 580 8.48 20.73 3.61
N ALA A 581 7.44 20.65 4.44
CA ALA A 581 6.83 21.84 5.03
C ALA A 581 7.84 22.59 5.92
N LEU A 582 7.83 23.91 5.82
CA LEU A 582 8.70 24.84 6.54
C LEU A 582 7.87 25.72 7.46
N ILE A 583 8.44 26.10 8.59
CA ILE A 583 7.91 27.20 9.41
C ILE A 583 8.65 28.47 9.00
N VAL A 584 7.95 29.37 8.32
CA VAL A 584 8.50 30.64 7.85
C VAL A 584 8.59 31.66 8.98
N ASP A 585 7.55 31.72 9.82
CA ASP A 585 7.48 32.62 10.97
C ASP A 585 6.47 32.10 11.98
N ALA A 586 6.99 31.52 13.07
CA ALA A 586 6.16 30.93 14.11
C ALA A 586 5.39 31.97 14.94
N SER A 587 5.83 33.24 14.99
CA SER A 587 5.16 34.27 15.80
C SER A 587 3.80 34.69 15.23
N ARG A 588 3.49 34.31 13.99
CA ARG A 588 2.18 34.49 13.36
C ARG A 588 1.17 33.41 13.76
N CYS A 589 1.57 32.40 14.55
CA CYS A 589 0.68 31.33 14.98
C CYS A 589 -0.37 31.86 15.95
N ILE A 590 -1.65 31.62 15.64
CA ILE A 590 -2.81 31.94 16.50
C ILE A 590 -3.39 30.70 17.20
N GLN A 591 -2.63 29.60 17.22
CA GLN A 591 -2.99 28.33 17.88
C GLN A 591 -4.36 27.75 17.47
N CYS A 592 -4.82 28.00 16.24
CA CYS A 592 -6.15 27.54 15.78
C CYS A 592 -6.25 26.02 15.53
N GLY A 593 -5.14 25.29 15.52
CA GLY A 593 -5.09 23.83 15.32
C GLY A 593 -5.43 23.34 13.90
N ALA A 594 -5.67 24.24 12.94
CA ALA A 594 -6.07 23.87 11.57
C ALA A 594 -5.01 23.01 10.84
N CYS A 595 -3.73 23.36 11.01
CA CYS A 595 -2.60 22.64 10.42
C CYS A 595 -2.40 21.22 10.99
N GLU A 596 -2.74 20.99 12.26
CA GLU A 596 -2.70 19.68 12.91
C GLU A 596 -3.81 18.78 12.37
N LEU A 597 -5.03 19.32 12.22
CA LEU A 597 -6.19 18.60 11.71
C LEU A 597 -6.07 18.22 10.23
N ILE A 598 -5.51 19.11 9.41
CA ILE A 598 -5.41 18.87 7.96
C ILE A 598 -4.19 18.00 7.58
N CYS A 599 -3.26 17.74 8.51
CA CYS A 599 -2.06 16.98 8.19
C CYS A 599 -2.37 15.48 8.09
N PRO A 600 -2.27 14.85 6.90
CA PRO A 600 -2.73 13.47 6.73
C PRO A 600 -1.85 12.43 7.44
N VAL A 601 -0.68 12.86 7.88
CA VAL A 601 0.31 12.03 8.58
C VAL A 601 0.58 12.53 10.00
N HIS A 602 -0.18 13.52 10.48
CA HIS A 602 -0.03 14.17 11.79
C HIS A 602 1.42 14.57 12.13
N ALA A 603 2.14 15.07 11.12
CA ALA A 603 3.50 15.55 11.29
C ALA A 603 3.58 16.91 12.01
N ILE A 604 2.44 17.53 12.32
CA ILE A 604 2.39 18.87 12.94
C ILE A 604 1.73 18.76 14.30
N THR A 605 2.35 19.37 15.29
CA THR A 605 1.78 19.54 16.64
C THR A 605 1.74 21.03 16.98
N VAL A 606 0.62 21.49 17.51
CA VAL A 606 0.46 22.88 17.97
C VAL A 606 0.29 22.89 19.48
N SER A 607 1.35 23.24 20.21
CA SER A 607 1.29 23.59 21.63
C SER A 607 1.42 25.12 21.77
N ASP A 608 2.54 25.63 22.26
CA ASP A 608 2.84 27.06 22.33
C ASP A 608 3.27 27.62 20.96
N MET A 609 4.06 26.83 20.23
CA MET A 609 4.53 27.12 18.88
C MET A 609 4.32 25.88 18.00
N PRO A 610 4.09 26.06 16.69
CA PRO A 610 3.96 24.92 15.80
C PRO A 610 5.30 24.20 15.66
N LEU A 611 5.27 22.86 15.70
CA LEU A 611 6.42 22.01 15.43
C LEU A 611 6.09 21.06 14.27
N ILE A 612 7.08 20.79 13.41
CA ILE A 612 6.96 19.86 12.29
C ILE A 612 7.94 18.72 12.49
N ASP A 613 7.44 17.49 12.58
CA ASP A 613 8.24 16.28 12.39
C ASP A 613 8.59 16.17 10.89
N GLN A 614 9.84 16.53 10.58
CA GLN A 614 10.35 16.54 9.20
C GLN A 614 10.45 15.13 8.60
N ILE A 615 10.58 14.10 9.44
CA ILE A 615 10.66 12.71 8.99
C ILE A 615 9.24 12.21 8.63
N ALA A 616 8.24 12.52 9.47
CA ALA A 616 6.85 12.17 9.21
C ALA A 616 6.24 12.96 8.04
N CYS A 617 6.62 14.23 7.88
CA CYS A 617 6.08 15.11 6.85
C CYS A 617 6.25 14.51 5.45
N ILE A 618 5.17 14.30 4.70
CA ILE A 618 5.23 13.78 3.33
C ILE A 618 5.37 14.87 2.26
N GLY A 619 5.50 16.14 2.66
CA GLY A 619 5.66 17.27 1.72
C GLY A 619 4.42 17.60 0.89
N CYS A 620 3.21 17.19 1.31
CA CYS A 620 1.98 17.44 0.53
C CYS A 620 1.52 18.90 0.49
N GLY A 621 1.97 19.74 1.45
CA GLY A 621 1.62 21.15 1.49
C GLY A 621 0.22 21.49 2.03
N ALA A 622 -0.56 20.52 2.53
CA ALA A 622 -1.90 20.76 3.08
C ALA A 622 -1.91 21.79 4.22
N CYS A 623 -0.88 21.80 5.06
CA CYS A 623 -0.75 22.78 6.15
C CYS A 623 -0.54 24.23 5.66
N VAL A 624 0.10 24.39 4.49
CA VAL A 624 0.35 25.71 3.88
C VAL A 624 -0.96 26.32 3.42
N SER A 625 -1.79 25.50 2.76
CA SER A 625 -3.06 25.94 2.19
C SER A 625 -4.17 26.20 3.19
N GLU A 626 -3.98 25.81 4.45
CA GLU A 626 -4.98 25.94 5.50
C GLU A 626 -4.61 26.97 6.57
N CYS A 627 -3.35 27.41 6.61
CA CYS A 627 -2.90 28.35 7.63
C CYS A 627 -3.36 29.78 7.29
N PRO A 628 -4.26 30.38 8.10
CA PRO A 628 -4.83 31.70 7.79
C PRO A 628 -3.83 32.85 8.00
N THR A 629 -2.72 32.58 8.71
CA THR A 629 -1.68 33.58 9.03
C THR A 629 -0.36 33.31 8.33
N HIS A 630 -0.33 32.36 7.37
CA HIS A 630 0.82 32.04 6.52
C HIS A 630 2.10 31.72 7.32
N VAL A 631 1.96 30.95 8.40
CA VAL A 631 3.08 30.46 9.23
C VAL A 631 3.90 29.42 8.48
N PHE A 632 3.25 28.63 7.65
CA PHE A 632 3.84 27.53 6.91
C PHE A 632 4.10 27.89 5.45
N ASP A 633 5.11 27.26 4.87
CA ASP A 633 5.29 27.18 3.42
C ASP A 633 5.86 25.79 3.05
N LEU A 634 6.10 25.52 1.78
CA LEU A 634 6.61 24.23 1.30
C LEU A 634 7.92 24.43 0.53
N ALA A 635 9.01 23.83 1.02
CA ALA A 635 10.29 23.88 0.32
C ALA A 635 10.15 23.38 -1.13
N HIS A 636 10.77 24.08 -2.08
CA HIS A 636 10.71 23.79 -3.53
C HIS A 636 9.33 23.99 -4.20
N TYR A 637 8.30 24.36 -3.43
CA TYR A 637 6.97 24.75 -3.88
C TYR A 637 6.44 25.88 -3.00
N THR A 638 7.26 26.92 -2.82
CA THR A 638 6.88 28.09 -2.01
C THR A 638 5.75 28.88 -2.66
N ASP A 639 5.01 29.67 -1.89
CA ASP A 639 3.95 30.53 -2.47
C ASP A 639 4.55 31.41 -3.58
N ALA A 640 5.75 31.96 -3.37
CA ALA A 640 6.46 32.76 -4.36
C ALA A 640 6.80 31.99 -5.64
N GLN A 641 7.19 30.71 -5.52
CA GLN A 641 7.54 29.86 -6.67
C GLN A 641 6.30 29.49 -7.49
N VAL A 642 5.21 29.09 -6.83
CA VAL A 642 3.95 28.73 -7.50
C VAL A 642 3.33 29.97 -8.15
N ASP A 643 3.29 31.10 -7.45
CA ASP A 643 2.78 32.36 -7.97
C ASP A 643 3.57 32.83 -9.20
N ALA A 644 4.90 32.73 -9.16
CA ALA A 644 5.75 33.10 -10.28
C ALA A 644 5.52 32.21 -11.50
N GLU A 645 5.34 30.90 -11.32
CA GLU A 645 5.01 29.99 -12.41
C GLU A 645 3.66 30.35 -13.05
N VAL A 646 2.61 30.54 -12.23
CA VAL A 646 1.27 30.92 -12.71
C VAL A 646 1.30 32.23 -13.49
N ARG A 647 1.97 33.25 -12.95
CA ARG A 647 2.17 34.54 -13.64
C ARG A 647 2.89 34.34 -14.97
N GLY A 648 3.97 33.56 -14.98
CA GLY A 648 4.73 33.26 -16.19
C GLY A 648 3.87 32.52 -17.23
N LEU A 649 3.10 31.50 -16.85
CA LEU A 649 2.21 30.77 -17.77
C LEU A 649 1.19 31.71 -18.45
N LEU A 650 0.73 32.74 -17.74
CA LEU A 650 -0.38 33.59 -18.17
C LEU A 650 0.02 34.99 -18.67
N ALA A 651 1.30 35.37 -18.55
CA ALA A 651 1.80 36.74 -18.76
C ALA A 651 1.45 37.35 -20.12
N GLU A 652 1.58 36.60 -21.22
CA GLU A 652 1.23 37.11 -22.54
C GLU A 652 -0.27 36.99 -22.79
N PRO A 653 -0.93 37.96 -23.43
CA PRO A 653 -2.34 37.85 -23.79
C PRO A 653 -2.57 36.73 -24.80
N SER A 654 -3.62 35.93 -24.59
CA SER A 654 -4.14 34.95 -25.55
C SER A 654 -5.48 35.46 -26.08
N GLU A 655 -5.88 35.08 -27.29
CA GLU A 655 -7.24 35.30 -27.80
C GLU A 655 -8.20 34.16 -27.42
N ASP A 656 -7.68 32.94 -27.25
CA ASP A 656 -8.41 31.77 -26.76
C ASP A 656 -8.41 31.70 -25.22
N VAL A 657 -9.32 30.90 -24.67
CA VAL A 657 -9.41 30.62 -23.23
C VAL A 657 -8.18 29.87 -22.72
N ARG A 658 -7.79 30.13 -21.47
CA ARG A 658 -6.67 29.41 -20.82
C ARG A 658 -7.10 28.65 -19.58
N ILE A 659 -6.64 27.41 -19.46
CA ILE A 659 -6.90 26.56 -18.30
C ILE A 659 -5.58 26.24 -17.62
N VAL A 660 -5.50 26.47 -16.31
CA VAL A 660 -4.35 26.05 -15.50
C VAL A 660 -4.73 24.82 -14.69
N GLY A 661 -3.95 23.76 -14.82
CA GLY A 661 -4.13 22.49 -14.13
C GLY A 661 -3.07 22.28 -13.06
N PHE A 662 -3.43 22.23 -11.78
CA PHE A 662 -2.53 21.85 -10.69
C PHE A 662 -2.59 20.33 -10.48
N PHE A 663 -1.55 19.63 -10.91
CA PHE A 663 -1.52 18.17 -10.94
C PHE A 663 -0.58 17.63 -9.87
N GLY A 664 -1.15 16.86 -8.93
CA GLY A 664 -0.42 16.15 -7.89
C GLY A 664 0.61 15.18 -8.48
N ASP A 665 1.80 15.16 -7.87
CA ASP A 665 2.98 14.53 -8.44
C ASP A 665 2.87 13.00 -8.51
N ILE A 666 2.14 12.38 -7.58
CA ILE A 666 2.13 10.92 -7.41
C ILE A 666 1.30 10.23 -8.51
N LEU A 667 0.06 10.65 -8.70
CA LEU A 667 -0.88 9.98 -9.62
C LEU A 667 -1.33 10.87 -10.80
N ALA A 668 -1.81 12.09 -10.54
CA ALA A 668 -2.35 12.94 -11.61
C ALA A 668 -1.31 13.33 -12.67
N TYR A 669 -0.11 13.76 -12.24
CA TYR A 669 0.97 14.11 -13.16
C TYR A 669 1.45 12.89 -13.96
N VAL A 670 1.57 11.73 -13.31
CA VAL A 670 1.92 10.45 -13.97
C VAL A 670 0.85 10.01 -14.96
N ALA A 671 -0.42 10.25 -14.67
CA ALA A 671 -1.51 9.98 -15.59
C ALA A 671 -1.45 10.89 -16.84
N ALA A 672 -1.10 12.16 -16.67
CA ALA A 672 -0.84 13.07 -17.80
C ALA A 672 0.34 12.60 -18.65
N ASP A 673 1.42 12.13 -18.03
CA ASP A 673 2.56 11.56 -18.74
C ASP A 673 2.20 10.27 -19.51
N SER A 674 1.37 9.45 -18.89
CA SER A 674 0.86 8.19 -19.47
C SER A 674 -0.05 8.46 -20.68
N ALA A 675 -0.88 9.50 -20.62
CA ALA A 675 -1.70 9.94 -21.76
C ALA A 675 -0.81 10.37 -22.94
N GLY A 676 0.27 11.12 -22.69
CA GLY A 676 1.24 11.49 -23.71
C GLY A 676 2.02 10.32 -24.30
N THR A 677 2.42 9.39 -23.44
CA THR A 677 3.06 8.13 -23.87
C THR A 677 2.13 7.33 -24.78
N ALA A 678 0.83 7.32 -24.48
CA ALA A 678 -0.21 6.71 -25.28
C ALA A 678 -0.67 7.55 -26.49
N ARG A 679 -0.05 8.71 -26.74
CA ARG A 679 -0.38 9.64 -27.84
C ARG A 679 -1.84 10.09 -27.85
N MET A 680 -2.42 10.26 -26.66
CA MET A 680 -3.81 10.70 -26.52
C MET A 680 -3.87 12.22 -26.56
N GLU A 681 -4.60 12.77 -27.54
CA GLU A 681 -4.74 14.21 -27.69
C GLU A 681 -5.68 14.81 -26.65
N TYR A 682 -5.35 16.00 -26.15
CA TYR A 682 -6.25 16.84 -25.37
C TYR A 682 -6.02 18.31 -25.72
N PRO A 683 -6.99 19.21 -25.47
CA PRO A 683 -6.90 20.62 -25.87
C PRO A 683 -5.60 21.33 -25.49
N THR A 684 -5.10 22.18 -26.40
CA THR A 684 -3.91 23.02 -26.23
C THR A 684 -4.11 24.15 -25.23
N THR A 685 -5.32 24.35 -24.70
CA THR A 685 -5.67 25.39 -23.71
C THR A 685 -5.16 25.08 -22.29
N LEU A 686 -4.93 23.80 -21.97
CA LEU A 686 -4.45 23.35 -20.66
C LEU A 686 -2.93 23.58 -20.49
N ARG A 687 -2.56 24.30 -19.44
CA ARG A 687 -1.19 24.42 -18.90
C ARG A 687 -1.11 23.63 -17.60
N ILE A 688 -0.36 22.54 -17.59
CA ILE A 688 -0.20 21.69 -16.41
C ILE A 688 0.96 22.25 -15.58
N LEU A 689 0.67 22.58 -14.32
CA LEU A 689 1.61 22.96 -13.28
C LEU A 689 1.75 21.76 -12.33
N ARG A 690 2.98 21.29 -12.15
CA ARG A 690 3.30 20.17 -11.26
C ARG A 690 3.31 20.66 -9.82
N VAL A 691 2.52 20.04 -8.95
CA VAL A 691 2.58 20.26 -7.49
C VAL A 691 2.79 18.92 -6.78
N PRO A 692 3.39 18.90 -5.58
CA PRO A 692 3.59 17.65 -4.84
C PRO A 692 2.25 16.99 -4.52
N SER A 693 1.23 17.79 -4.22
CA SER A 693 -0.17 17.41 -4.13
C SER A 693 -1.05 18.61 -4.44
N ALA A 694 -2.25 18.39 -4.99
CA ALA A 694 -3.26 19.43 -5.14
C ALA A 694 -3.70 20.01 -3.78
N ALA A 695 -3.47 19.29 -2.67
CA ALA A 695 -3.69 19.81 -1.32
C ALA A 695 -2.80 21.03 -1.00
N ARG A 696 -1.68 21.24 -1.69
CA ARG A 696 -0.84 22.44 -1.57
C ARG A 696 -1.52 23.72 -2.08
N VAL A 697 -2.47 23.59 -2.99
CA VAL A 697 -3.10 24.74 -3.66
C VAL A 697 -4.18 25.32 -2.75
N ALA A 698 -3.96 26.54 -2.25
CA ALA A 698 -4.90 27.21 -1.35
C ALA A 698 -5.95 28.02 -2.12
N ARG A 699 -6.91 28.57 -1.36
CA ARG A 699 -7.87 29.56 -1.88
C ARG A 699 -7.14 30.69 -2.61
N ARG A 700 -6.06 31.20 -2.03
CA ARG A 700 -5.26 32.30 -2.56
C ARG A 700 -4.70 31.97 -3.96
N GLU A 701 -4.03 30.84 -4.14
CA GLU A 701 -3.42 30.49 -5.44
C GLU A 701 -4.48 30.27 -6.53
N ILE A 702 -5.66 29.73 -6.17
CA ILE A 702 -6.78 29.57 -7.12
C ILE A 702 -7.28 30.94 -7.59
N LEU A 703 -7.53 31.87 -6.66
CA LEU A 703 -8.01 33.21 -6.99
C LEU A 703 -6.97 34.02 -7.77
N LEU A 704 -5.68 33.94 -7.37
CA LEU A 704 -4.58 34.54 -8.12
C LEU A 704 -4.46 33.98 -9.53
N THR A 705 -4.72 32.70 -9.73
CA THR A 705 -4.69 32.08 -11.06
C THR A 705 -5.75 32.70 -11.98
N PHE A 706 -6.97 32.95 -11.48
CA PHE A 706 -8.00 33.68 -12.23
C PHE A 706 -7.60 35.14 -12.46
N ALA A 707 -7.12 35.83 -11.43
CA ALA A 707 -6.67 37.22 -11.54
C ALA A 707 -5.60 37.41 -12.63
N ASN A 708 -4.68 36.45 -12.77
CA ASN A 708 -3.55 36.52 -13.68
C ASN A 708 -3.85 36.11 -15.14
N GLY A 709 -5.07 35.67 -15.47
CA GLY A 709 -5.43 35.41 -16.87
C GLY A 709 -6.07 34.07 -17.16
N ALA A 710 -6.22 33.16 -16.19
CA ALA A 710 -6.91 31.91 -16.41
C ALA A 710 -8.42 32.12 -16.58
N ASP A 711 -9.04 31.29 -17.40
CA ASP A 711 -10.48 31.21 -17.61
C ASP A 711 -11.08 29.94 -16.99
N GLY A 712 -10.23 28.98 -16.62
CA GLY A 712 -10.58 27.80 -15.84
C GLY A 712 -9.40 27.30 -15.00
N VAL A 713 -9.70 26.71 -13.85
CA VAL A 713 -8.73 26.06 -12.96
C VAL A 713 -9.15 24.61 -12.75
N MET A 714 -8.21 23.69 -12.93
CA MET A 714 -8.39 22.26 -12.71
C MET A 714 -7.43 21.80 -11.62
N LEU A 715 -7.95 21.21 -10.54
CA LEU A 715 -7.16 20.48 -9.57
C LEU A 715 -7.24 18.99 -9.89
N SER A 716 -6.14 18.26 -9.77
CA SER A 716 -6.15 16.82 -9.97
C SER A 716 -5.12 16.15 -9.06
N ASP A 717 -5.54 15.09 -8.37
CA ASP A 717 -4.70 14.29 -7.48
C ASP A 717 -5.22 12.84 -7.43
N GLU A 718 -4.68 12.02 -6.54
CA GLU A 718 -5.14 10.64 -6.33
C GLU A 718 -6.64 10.53 -6.02
N GLU A 719 -7.27 9.44 -6.47
CA GLU A 719 -8.62 9.07 -6.09
C GLU A 719 -8.62 8.37 -4.72
N GLY A 720 -9.46 8.85 -3.81
CA GLY A 720 -9.56 8.33 -2.46
C GLY A 720 -8.46 8.82 -1.52
N GLY A 721 -8.62 8.54 -0.22
CA GLY A 721 -7.68 8.94 0.82
C GLY A 721 -7.87 10.39 1.32
N GLU A 722 -7.13 10.72 2.37
CA GLU A 722 -7.28 12.00 3.10
C GLU A 722 -6.94 13.21 2.22
N VAL A 723 -5.98 13.09 1.29
CA VAL A 723 -5.60 14.17 0.36
C VAL A 723 -6.75 14.53 -0.59
N ALA A 724 -7.40 13.54 -1.19
CA ALA A 724 -8.55 13.76 -2.07
C ALA A 724 -9.70 14.46 -1.32
N GLU A 725 -9.99 14.00 -0.09
CA GLU A 725 -11.00 14.61 0.77
C GLU A 725 -10.69 16.07 1.11
N ILE A 726 -9.42 16.40 1.37
CA ILE A 726 -8.98 17.77 1.60
C ILE A 726 -9.30 18.66 0.39
N VAL A 727 -8.92 18.22 -0.80
CA VAL A 727 -9.09 19.00 -2.03
C VAL A 727 -10.56 19.15 -2.38
N GLU A 728 -11.35 18.09 -2.28
CA GLU A 728 -12.79 18.13 -2.53
C GLU A 728 -13.52 19.11 -1.62
N ARG A 729 -13.24 19.06 -0.31
CA ARG A 729 -13.86 19.94 0.66
C ARG A 729 -13.51 21.40 0.40
N ARG A 730 -12.25 21.68 0.02
CA ARG A 730 -11.82 23.04 -0.35
C ARG A 730 -12.53 23.55 -1.59
N VAL A 731 -12.60 22.74 -2.66
CA VAL A 731 -13.32 23.13 -3.89
C VAL A 731 -14.79 23.39 -3.58
N LYS A 732 -15.45 22.51 -2.83
CA LYS A 732 -16.84 22.68 -2.39
C LYS A 732 -17.04 23.98 -1.58
N ALA A 733 -16.11 24.30 -0.69
CA ALA A 733 -16.18 25.52 0.12
C ALA A 733 -15.99 26.82 -0.68
N LEU A 734 -15.20 26.77 -1.78
CA LEU A 734 -14.89 27.95 -2.60
C LEU A 734 -15.98 28.29 -3.63
N ILE A 735 -16.81 27.31 -4.03
CA ILE A 735 -17.85 27.48 -5.05
C ILE A 735 -18.77 28.71 -4.82
N PRO A 736 -19.35 28.93 -3.62
CA PRO A 736 -20.24 30.08 -3.40
C PRO A 736 -19.53 31.42 -3.58
N GLU A 737 -18.26 31.48 -3.21
CA GLU A 737 -17.44 32.68 -3.33
C GLU A 737 -17.12 32.99 -4.80
N LEU A 738 -16.81 31.98 -5.61
CA LEU A 738 -16.57 32.19 -7.06
C LEU A 738 -17.78 32.80 -7.78
N ASP A 739 -19.00 32.43 -7.38
CA ASP A 739 -20.22 33.03 -7.93
C ASP A 739 -20.36 34.50 -7.50
N GLN A 740 -20.05 34.83 -6.24
CA GLN A 740 -20.07 36.22 -5.73
C GLN A 740 -19.04 37.13 -6.42
N LEU A 741 -17.85 36.60 -6.73
CA LEU A 741 -16.80 37.32 -7.43
C LEU A 741 -17.07 37.49 -8.94
N GLY A 742 -18.15 36.91 -9.46
CA GLY A 742 -18.47 36.93 -10.89
C GLY A 742 -17.63 35.99 -11.75
N ILE A 743 -16.95 35.02 -11.12
CA ILE A 743 -16.13 34.00 -11.80
C ILE A 743 -17.02 32.86 -12.30
N GLY A 744 -17.90 32.39 -11.43
CA GLY A 744 -18.80 31.27 -11.71
C GLY A 744 -18.21 29.92 -11.29
N LYS A 745 -19.00 29.15 -10.54
CA LYS A 745 -18.64 27.82 -10.02
C LYS A 745 -18.12 26.82 -11.04
N GLU A 746 -18.53 26.98 -12.29
CA GLU A 746 -18.20 26.07 -13.38
C GLU A 746 -16.76 26.21 -13.89
N ARG A 747 -16.03 27.23 -13.44
CA ARG A 747 -14.63 27.49 -13.83
C ARG A 747 -13.61 26.82 -12.91
N LEU A 748 -14.03 26.17 -11.83
CA LEU A 748 -13.17 25.39 -10.95
C LEU A 748 -13.65 23.93 -10.91
N THR A 749 -12.74 22.98 -11.11
CA THR A 749 -13.06 21.56 -11.01
C THR A 749 -11.96 20.77 -10.31
N PHE A 750 -12.34 19.67 -9.64
CA PHE A 750 -11.42 18.65 -9.16
C PHE A 750 -11.65 17.35 -9.93
N VAL A 751 -10.57 16.77 -10.45
CA VAL A 751 -10.59 15.49 -11.18
C VAL A 751 -9.72 14.49 -10.42
N PRO A 752 -10.29 13.60 -9.61
CA PRO A 752 -9.54 12.54 -8.96
C PRO A 752 -9.07 11.50 -9.98
N MET A 753 -7.88 10.94 -9.78
CA MET A 753 -7.20 10.05 -10.72
C MET A 753 -6.79 8.73 -10.06
N LEU A 754 -7.15 7.62 -10.69
CA LEU A 754 -6.70 6.27 -10.33
C LEU A 754 -5.90 5.65 -11.50
N LEU A 755 -4.85 4.88 -11.20
CA LEU A 755 -4.18 4.05 -12.20
C LEU A 755 -4.81 2.64 -12.22
N PRO A 756 -5.07 2.06 -13.41
CA PRO A 756 -4.62 2.47 -14.75
C PRO A 756 -5.65 3.33 -15.54
N ILE A 757 -6.54 4.08 -14.88
CA ILE A 757 -7.66 4.80 -15.53
C ILE A 757 -7.21 6.08 -16.27
N TYR A 758 -5.91 6.40 -16.38
CA TYR A 758 -5.39 7.60 -17.06
C TYR A 758 -5.99 7.90 -18.46
N LYS A 759 -6.49 6.87 -19.17
CA LYS A 759 -7.23 6.99 -20.44
C LYS A 759 -8.44 7.91 -20.39
N VAL A 760 -9.01 8.19 -19.21
CA VAL A 760 -10.16 9.10 -19.08
C VAL A 760 -9.75 10.57 -18.99
N LEU A 761 -8.48 10.87 -18.67
CA LEU A 761 -8.00 12.24 -18.50
C LEU A 761 -8.30 13.12 -19.72
N PRO A 762 -7.98 12.71 -20.96
CA PRO A 762 -8.28 13.54 -22.13
C PRO A 762 -9.77 13.88 -22.26
N LYS A 763 -10.65 12.96 -21.85
CA LYS A 763 -12.10 13.16 -21.88
C LYS A 763 -12.57 14.19 -20.85
N PHE A 764 -11.98 14.17 -19.65
CA PHE A 764 -12.23 15.21 -18.64
C PHE A 764 -11.72 16.57 -19.07
N VAL A 765 -10.50 16.64 -19.61
CA VAL A 765 -9.92 17.89 -20.12
C VAL A 765 -10.75 18.45 -21.27
N ASP A 766 -11.15 17.63 -22.24
CA ASP A 766 -12.01 18.04 -23.36
C ASP A 766 -13.38 18.52 -22.90
N THR A 767 -14.00 17.83 -21.94
CA THR A 767 -15.29 18.24 -21.36
C THR A 767 -15.18 19.60 -20.68
N PHE A 768 -14.12 19.78 -19.88
CA PHE A 768 -13.88 21.04 -19.18
C PHE A 768 -13.54 22.18 -20.15
N ASP A 769 -12.67 21.94 -21.14
CA ASP A 769 -12.33 22.90 -22.18
C ASP A 769 -13.55 23.42 -22.93
N LYS A 770 -14.42 22.51 -23.40
CA LYS A 770 -15.69 22.87 -24.07
C LYS A 770 -16.56 23.75 -23.19
N LYS A 771 -16.63 23.44 -21.90
CA LYS A 771 -17.39 24.22 -20.93
C LYS A 771 -16.83 25.62 -20.76
N ILE A 772 -15.50 25.76 -20.58
CA ILE A 772 -14.86 27.07 -20.45
C ILE A 772 -14.99 27.90 -21.73
N LYS A 773 -14.89 27.28 -22.92
CA LYS A 773 -15.13 27.95 -24.19
C LYS A 773 -16.56 28.48 -24.33
N GLN A 774 -17.56 27.71 -23.88
CA GLN A 774 -18.97 28.16 -23.86
C GLN A 774 -19.18 29.35 -22.92
N LEU A 775 -18.52 29.36 -21.77
CA LEU A 775 -18.58 30.48 -20.81
C LEU A 775 -17.78 31.70 -21.29
N GLY A 776 -16.91 31.53 -22.28
CA GLY A 776 -16.02 32.57 -22.79
C GLY A 776 -14.98 33.02 -21.76
N ARG A 777 -14.29 34.10 -22.10
CA ARG A 777 -13.21 34.65 -21.27
C ARG A 777 -13.74 35.39 -20.06
N LEU A 778 -13.02 35.27 -18.95
CA LEU A 778 -13.38 35.94 -17.71
C LEU A 778 -13.20 37.46 -17.82
N SER A 779 -14.19 38.22 -17.31
CA SER A 779 -14.24 39.68 -17.40
C SER A 779 -13.11 40.34 -16.59
N LYS A 780 -12.72 41.56 -16.97
CA LYS A 780 -11.70 42.33 -16.24
C LYS A 780 -12.13 42.61 -14.79
N GLU A 781 -13.42 42.84 -14.57
CA GLU A 781 -13.98 43.10 -13.24
C GLU A 781 -13.87 41.86 -12.34
N ALA A 782 -14.26 40.69 -12.83
CA ALA A 782 -14.15 39.46 -12.05
C ALA A 782 -12.69 39.11 -11.72
N ARG A 783 -11.74 39.41 -12.62
CA ARG A 783 -10.30 39.25 -12.34
C ARG A 783 -9.79 40.21 -11.27
N LYS A 784 -10.28 41.45 -11.27
CA LYS A 784 -9.95 42.45 -10.25
C LYS A 784 -10.51 42.02 -8.87
N ASN A 785 -11.77 41.59 -8.83
CA ASN A 785 -12.40 41.08 -7.61
C ASN A 785 -11.66 39.85 -7.08
N ALA A 786 -11.21 38.95 -7.95
CA ALA A 786 -10.41 37.79 -7.56
C ALA A 786 -9.07 38.20 -6.92
N LEU A 787 -8.43 39.25 -7.44
CA LEU A 787 -7.17 39.77 -6.88
C LEU A 787 -7.37 40.36 -5.48
N GLU A 788 -8.39 41.20 -5.32
CA GLU A 788 -8.74 41.81 -4.03
C GLU A 788 -9.07 40.72 -3.01
N ALA A 789 -9.93 39.75 -3.38
CA ALA A 789 -10.30 38.64 -2.52
C ALA A 789 -9.13 37.72 -2.15
N ALA A 790 -8.14 37.55 -3.03
CA ALA A 790 -6.95 36.74 -2.76
C ALA A 790 -6.07 37.31 -1.63
N GLU A 791 -6.14 38.62 -1.38
CA GLU A 791 -5.37 39.32 -0.34
C GLU A 791 -6.12 39.40 1.00
N GLU A 792 -7.41 39.05 1.02
CA GLU A 792 -8.24 39.04 2.23
C GLU A 792 -7.92 37.85 3.15
N GLN A 793 -8.02 38.10 4.47
CA GLN A 793 -8.00 37.03 5.46
C GLN A 793 -9.19 36.09 5.25
N TYR A 794 -8.95 34.79 5.39
CA TYR A 794 -9.97 33.77 5.24
C TYR A 794 -10.04 32.87 6.48
N ASN A 795 -11.21 32.28 6.70
CA ASN A 795 -11.39 31.30 7.75
C ASN A 795 -10.94 29.92 7.27
N PRO A 796 -10.22 29.14 8.10
CA PRO A 796 -9.91 27.75 7.77
C PRO A 796 -11.18 26.93 7.53
N VAL A 797 -11.15 26.10 6.49
CA VAL A 797 -12.14 25.05 6.20
C VAL A 797 -12.08 23.95 7.26
N PHE A 798 -10.90 23.69 7.80
CA PHE A 798 -10.63 22.69 8.84
C PHE A 798 -10.26 23.40 10.14
N LYS A 799 -11.20 23.46 11.09
CA LYS A 799 -10.96 24.02 12.43
C LYS A 799 -11.47 23.08 13.51
N LYS A 800 -10.76 22.98 14.64
CA LYS A 800 -11.32 22.38 15.86
C LYS A 800 -12.54 23.24 16.22
N ARG A 801 -13.69 22.62 16.51
CA ARG A 801 -14.80 23.38 17.10
C ARG A 801 -14.27 23.96 18.41
N PRO A 802 -14.49 25.25 18.72
CA PRO A 802 -14.19 25.74 20.06
C PRO A 802 -15.01 24.90 21.05
N GLU A 803 -14.34 24.43 22.10
CA GLU A 803 -14.98 23.73 23.23
C GLU A 803 -15.94 24.65 23.99
#